data_AF-H3BW47-F1
#
_entry.id   AF-H3BW47-F1
#
_cell.length_a   1.000
_cell.length_b   1.000
_cell.length_c   1.000
_cell.angle_alpha   90.00
_cell.angle_beta   90.00
_cell.angle_gamma   90.00
#
_symmetry.space_group_name_H-M   'P 1'
#
loop_
_entity.id
_entity.type
_entity.pdbx_description
1 polymer ?
#
loop_
_entity_poly.entity_id
_entity_poly.type
_entity_poly.pdbx_seq_one_letter_code
_entity_poly.pdbx_strand_id
1 'polypeptide(L)'
;PVALLCTDDKVLSRALSNRLKESLSFIVHSDQTYCIPDRSIMDNISLIRDLIDVCRADMDYHFGIVCLDQEKAFDRVDHSYLFSTLRAFGFGDGFIAWVSLLYRGAQCLVKTGAGLSRPIAVQRGIRQGCPISGQLYSLAIEPLLCRLRNRLSGLPLPGASDLVPPPIVSAYADDVSLFVTSQRDVDCLQDTLALYEKASSARVNWAKSEALLVGQWRGQVVPSLPGGLEWSKDGLKILGVFLGTEKYQLKNWEGVRETVRAKLSKWERLLPQLSYRGRVLVANLAASTLWHRLNVLTPPKSLIEDIQRDIVDFFWAGKHWVRAAVLYLPGLVNIQARIAASRLQTAQRILYTSGPGWIETARLLLRRAGRLGYDKQLFLLQPENVCQGGLAPFYSSVLQAWRTFRFTRTTEETAGMWVFEEPLFFNSFLRSHLRARLRAAGCTKLGHLMAPSCLENLRMRSNITSARLFNRVVEEVSGALPQNLRQFAGDAFLWAQWADHGEYSFPSLLISPQLLSFTTPHLGKFKDLKKKSIYQACVKVLDLQSLAGLKESRWAEVHRAHMDPGVGEECLFCGETETLAHLFVRCSRLSGLFELLKGFFHGFGEVFSFDLFVFGPQYCSRKRYVHTLINFLTANAKLAIWLTCKNKAQGAGSVEPAAALKGLLKARLRVEHTYHKMTSNMLTFIQIWAVGRVLCSVGEQEELMINY
;
A
#
# COMPACT_ATOMS: atom_id res chain seq x y z
N PRO A 1 -7.86 26.25 6.76
CA PRO A 1 -8.03 26.24 8.24
C PRO A 1 -8.77 24.97 8.64
N VAL A 2 -8.33 24.24 9.68
CA VAL A 2 -9.02 23.01 10.10
C VAL A 2 -10.08 23.35 11.13
N ALA A 3 -11.33 22.96 10.88
CA ALA A 3 -12.44 23.21 11.80
C ALA A 3 -12.41 22.19 12.96
N LEU A 4 -12.35 22.69 14.20
CA LEU A 4 -12.51 21.83 15.38
C LEU A 4 -14.01 21.68 15.70
N LEU A 5 -14.62 20.60 15.23
CA LEU A 5 -16.04 20.33 15.44
C LEU A 5 -16.30 19.70 16.83
N CYS A 6 -17.47 19.99 17.40
CA CYS A 6 -17.96 19.30 18.60
C CYS A 6 -18.19 17.81 18.32
N THR A 7 -18.27 17.01 19.39
CA THR A 7 -18.44 15.56 19.27
C THR A 7 -19.79 15.20 18.65
N ASP A 8 -20.86 15.92 19.01
CA ASP A 8 -22.22 15.64 18.52
C ASP A 8 -22.32 15.82 17.00
N ASP A 9 -21.75 16.92 16.47
CA ASP A 9 -21.62 17.15 15.02
C ASP A 9 -20.85 16.02 14.32
N LYS A 10 -19.78 15.52 14.96
CA LYS A 10 -18.99 14.41 14.39
C LYS A 10 -19.76 13.11 14.38
N VAL A 11 -20.56 12.83 15.42
CA VAL A 11 -21.40 11.63 15.50
C VAL A 11 -22.49 11.69 14.43
N LEU A 12 -23.24 12.80 14.35
CA LEU A 12 -24.28 12.99 13.33
C LEU A 12 -23.69 12.92 11.91
N SER A 13 -22.61 13.67 11.65
CA SER A 13 -21.95 13.64 10.35
C SER A 13 -21.43 12.25 9.99
N ARG A 14 -20.93 11.47 10.96
CA ARG A 14 -20.47 10.10 10.70
C ARG A 14 -21.65 9.17 10.39
N ALA A 15 -22.78 9.31 11.07
CA ALA A 15 -23.98 8.53 10.78
C ALA A 15 -24.48 8.79 9.35
N LEU A 16 -24.59 10.07 8.96
CA LEU A 16 -24.97 10.46 7.60
C LEU A 16 -23.94 10.00 6.56
N SER A 17 -22.65 10.12 6.87
CA SER A 17 -21.57 9.64 6.00
C SER A 17 -21.66 8.15 5.72
N ASN A 18 -21.90 7.33 6.76
CA ASN A 18 -22.03 5.89 6.61
C ASN A 18 -23.24 5.53 5.73
N ARG A 19 -24.39 6.17 5.94
CA ARG A 19 -25.58 5.98 5.08
C ARG A 19 -25.31 6.38 3.63
N LEU A 20 -24.62 7.50 3.41
CA LEU A 20 -24.31 7.99 2.07
C LEU A 20 -23.40 7.02 1.29
N LYS A 21 -22.45 6.35 1.96
CA LYS A 21 -21.51 5.39 1.33
C LYS A 21 -22.21 4.29 0.54
N GLU A 22 -23.38 3.85 1.00
CA GLU A 22 -24.14 2.76 0.37
C GLU A 22 -24.65 3.12 -1.02
N SER A 23 -24.76 4.42 -1.34
CA SER A 23 -25.32 4.91 -2.61
C SER A 23 -24.30 5.59 -3.54
N LEU A 24 -23.15 6.03 -3.00
CA LEU A 24 -22.21 6.89 -3.74
C LEU A 24 -21.66 6.26 -5.02
N SER A 25 -21.36 4.96 -5.01
CA SER A 25 -20.79 4.28 -6.16
C SER A 25 -21.74 4.21 -7.37
N PHE A 26 -23.05 4.33 -7.13
CA PHE A 26 -24.08 4.33 -8.18
C PHE A 26 -24.32 5.73 -8.77
N ILE A 27 -24.02 6.79 -8.00
CA ILE A 27 -24.27 8.18 -8.40
C ILE A 27 -23.02 8.78 -9.05
N VAL A 28 -21.85 8.58 -8.44
CA VAL A 28 -20.59 9.19 -8.87
C VAL A 28 -19.91 8.29 -9.89
N HIS A 29 -19.57 8.86 -11.05
CA HIS A 29 -18.93 8.13 -12.14
C HIS A 29 -17.54 7.59 -11.75
N SER A 30 -17.06 6.52 -12.40
CA SER A 30 -15.87 5.74 -11.99
C SER A 30 -14.53 6.48 -12.12
N ASP A 31 -14.50 7.59 -12.86
CA ASP A 31 -13.32 8.47 -13.03
C ASP A 31 -13.05 9.38 -11.83
N GLN A 32 -14.04 9.58 -10.95
CA GLN A 32 -13.88 10.24 -9.66
C GLN A 32 -13.69 9.21 -8.55
N THR A 33 -12.53 9.23 -7.89
CA THR A 33 -12.19 8.20 -6.89
C THR A 33 -12.13 8.72 -5.46
N TYR A 34 -12.27 10.04 -5.24
CA TYR A 34 -12.20 10.63 -3.91
C TYR A 34 -13.42 10.35 -3.06
N CYS A 35 -13.18 9.82 -1.85
CA CYS A 35 -14.20 9.50 -0.86
C CYS A 35 -15.32 8.55 -1.35
N ILE A 36 -15.07 7.78 -2.42
CA ILE A 36 -15.98 6.74 -2.90
C ILE A 36 -15.48 5.37 -2.43
N PRO A 37 -16.35 4.49 -1.89
CA PRO A 37 -15.97 3.13 -1.50
C PRO A 37 -15.28 2.36 -2.63
N ASP A 38 -14.29 1.56 -2.27
CA ASP A 38 -13.54 0.66 -3.17
C ASP A 38 -12.78 1.33 -4.33
N ARG A 39 -12.70 2.67 -4.34
CA ARG A 39 -11.88 3.43 -5.28
C ARG A 39 -10.60 3.93 -4.60
N SER A 40 -9.53 4.03 -5.37
CA SER A 40 -8.21 4.40 -4.86
C SER A 40 -7.62 5.55 -5.66
N ILE A 41 -6.90 6.46 -4.99
CA ILE A 41 -6.05 7.48 -5.63
C ILE A 41 -5.05 6.85 -6.63
N MET A 42 -4.67 5.60 -6.39
CA MET A 42 -3.78 4.84 -7.26
C MET A 42 -4.39 4.55 -8.63
N ASP A 43 -5.73 4.56 -8.74
CA ASP A 43 -6.44 4.31 -9.98
C ASP A 43 -6.23 5.46 -10.96
N ASN A 44 -6.32 6.70 -10.47
CA ASN A 44 -6.05 7.91 -11.27
C ASN A 44 -4.58 7.95 -11.73
N ILE A 45 -3.64 7.66 -10.82
CA ILE A 45 -2.21 7.66 -11.15
C ILE A 45 -1.88 6.54 -12.15
N SER A 46 -2.49 5.36 -11.98
CA SER A 46 -2.29 4.22 -12.90
C SER A 46 -2.84 4.53 -14.29
N LEU A 47 -4.03 5.12 -14.39
CA LEU A 47 -4.61 5.54 -15.66
C LEU A 47 -3.67 6.48 -16.42
N ILE A 48 -3.22 7.55 -15.75
CA ILE A 48 -2.40 8.58 -16.40
C ILE A 48 -1.01 8.02 -16.78
N ARG A 49 -0.38 7.25 -15.89
CA ARG A 49 0.88 6.54 -16.20
C ARG A 49 0.71 5.67 -17.44
N ASP A 50 -0.34 4.86 -17.47
CA ASP A 50 -0.55 3.87 -18.53
C ASP A 50 -0.87 4.54 -19.87
N LEU A 51 -1.64 5.63 -19.88
CA LEU A 51 -1.89 6.41 -21.10
C LEU A 51 -0.61 6.99 -21.69
N ILE A 52 0.28 7.51 -20.84
CA ILE A 52 1.59 7.99 -21.27
C ILE A 52 2.44 6.84 -21.82
N ASP A 53 2.44 5.68 -21.17
CA ASP A 53 3.20 4.50 -21.62
C ASP A 53 2.64 3.91 -22.93
N VAL A 54 1.31 3.97 -23.14
CA VAL A 54 0.67 3.59 -24.42
C VAL A 54 1.15 4.50 -25.54
N CYS A 55 1.20 5.81 -25.30
CA CYS A 55 1.73 6.79 -26.26
C CYS A 55 3.21 6.56 -26.57
N ARG A 56 4.05 6.22 -25.58
CA ARG A 56 5.45 5.88 -25.87
C ARG A 56 5.60 4.67 -26.76
N ALA A 57 4.68 3.72 -26.64
CA ALA A 57 4.71 2.48 -27.39
C ALA A 57 3.99 2.57 -28.75
N ASP A 58 3.37 3.70 -29.06
CA ASP A 58 2.69 3.98 -30.33
C ASP A 58 2.98 5.43 -30.77
N MET A 59 3.89 5.59 -31.73
CA MET A 59 4.47 6.88 -32.10
C MET A 59 3.48 7.84 -32.76
N ASP A 60 2.38 7.32 -33.29
CA ASP A 60 1.32 8.11 -33.93
C ASP A 60 0.26 8.57 -32.92
N TYR A 61 0.29 8.02 -31.71
CA TYR A 61 -0.62 8.38 -30.63
C TYR A 61 -0.16 9.64 -29.90
N HIS A 62 -1.05 10.61 -29.70
CA HIS A 62 -0.73 11.90 -29.09
C HIS A 62 -1.96 12.50 -28.40
N PHE A 63 -1.72 13.22 -27.30
CA PHE A 63 -2.76 13.90 -26.52
C PHE A 63 -2.16 14.91 -25.56
N GLY A 64 -2.99 15.79 -25.02
CA GLY A 64 -2.64 16.71 -23.94
C GLY A 64 -3.29 16.28 -22.63
N ILE A 65 -2.60 16.49 -21.52
CA ILE A 65 -3.16 16.38 -20.17
C ILE A 65 -3.28 17.78 -19.60
N VAL A 66 -4.48 18.20 -19.19
CA VAL A 66 -4.70 19.47 -18.50
C VAL A 66 -5.13 19.17 -17.06
N CYS A 67 -4.29 19.54 -16.10
CA CYS A 67 -4.53 19.40 -14.67
C CYS A 67 -5.05 20.74 -14.11
N LEU A 68 -6.32 20.76 -13.70
CA LEU A 68 -6.96 21.93 -13.12
C LEU A 68 -6.68 22.03 -11.61
N ASP A 69 -6.28 23.21 -11.16
CA ASP A 69 -6.24 23.60 -9.75
C ASP A 69 -7.48 24.46 -9.44
N GLN A 70 -8.26 24.12 -8.42
CA GLN A 70 -9.39 24.94 -7.99
C GLN A 70 -9.01 25.89 -6.85
N GLU A 71 -9.41 27.16 -6.96
CA GLU A 71 -9.21 28.12 -5.89
C GLU A 71 -9.99 27.69 -4.64
N LYS A 72 -9.31 27.29 -3.56
CA LYS A 72 -9.93 27.00 -2.25
C LYS A 72 -11.18 26.10 -2.37
N ALA A 73 -11.05 24.98 -3.08
CA ALA A 73 -12.18 24.19 -3.56
C ALA A 73 -13.27 23.89 -2.52
N PHE A 74 -12.86 23.47 -1.31
CA PHE A 74 -13.79 23.20 -0.20
C PHE A 74 -14.48 24.47 0.31
N ASP A 75 -13.77 25.59 0.40
CA ASP A 75 -14.28 26.84 0.98
C ASP A 75 -15.23 27.58 0.03
N ARG A 76 -15.17 27.30 -1.28
CA ARG A 76 -16.00 27.98 -2.28
C ARG A 76 -17.36 27.33 -2.54
N VAL A 77 -17.56 26.08 -2.11
CA VAL A 77 -18.81 25.35 -2.35
C VAL A 77 -20.00 26.14 -1.80
N ASP A 78 -20.83 26.67 -2.69
CA ASP A 78 -22.06 27.34 -2.30
C ASP A 78 -23.07 26.33 -1.75
N HIS A 79 -23.71 26.66 -0.63
CA HIS A 79 -24.64 25.75 0.04
C HIS A 79 -25.94 25.57 -0.75
N SER A 80 -26.43 26.62 -1.41
CA SER A 80 -27.66 26.53 -2.22
C SER A 80 -27.45 25.64 -3.45
N TYR A 81 -26.30 25.77 -4.10
CA TYR A 81 -25.85 24.88 -5.16
C TYR A 81 -25.74 23.43 -4.66
N LEU A 82 -25.04 23.20 -3.54
CA LEU A 82 -24.89 21.86 -2.96
C LEU A 82 -26.25 21.17 -2.74
N PHE A 83 -27.19 21.83 -2.08
CA PHE A 83 -28.51 21.25 -1.82
C PHE A 83 -29.34 21.05 -3.09
N SER A 84 -29.20 21.94 -4.08
CA SER A 84 -29.86 21.78 -5.38
C SER A 84 -29.30 20.58 -6.15
N THR A 85 -27.98 20.37 -6.10
CA THR A 85 -27.30 19.20 -6.67
C THR A 85 -27.76 17.90 -5.99
N LEU A 86 -27.88 17.88 -4.66
CA LEU A 86 -28.43 16.72 -3.95
C LEU A 86 -29.88 16.42 -4.38
N ARG A 87 -30.74 17.44 -4.52
CA ARG A 87 -32.10 17.22 -5.04
C ARG A 87 -32.09 16.67 -6.47
N ALA A 88 -31.21 17.20 -7.33
CA ALA A 88 -31.10 16.76 -8.72
C ALA A 88 -30.64 15.30 -8.85
N PHE A 89 -29.79 14.81 -7.93
CA PHE A 89 -29.42 13.39 -7.85
C PHE A 89 -30.51 12.50 -7.22
N GLY A 90 -31.65 13.06 -6.82
CA GLY A 90 -32.77 12.30 -6.28
C GLY A 90 -32.68 11.98 -4.79
N PHE A 91 -31.81 12.67 -4.03
CA PHE A 91 -31.81 12.50 -2.57
C PHE A 91 -33.12 13.00 -1.98
N GLY A 92 -33.76 12.17 -1.15
CA GLY A 92 -35.03 12.53 -0.50
C GLY A 92 -34.91 13.70 0.47
N ASP A 93 -35.98 14.48 0.59
CA ASP A 93 -36.02 15.72 1.39
C ASP A 93 -35.64 15.50 2.86
N GLY A 94 -36.00 14.35 3.44
CA GLY A 94 -35.60 14.00 4.81
C GLY A 94 -34.08 13.92 4.98
N PHE A 95 -33.36 13.30 4.05
CA PHE A 95 -31.90 13.23 4.10
C PHE A 95 -31.27 14.62 3.90
N ILE A 96 -31.79 15.39 2.94
CA ILE A 96 -31.33 16.76 2.67
C ILE A 96 -31.55 17.65 3.90
N ALA A 97 -32.69 17.51 4.59
CA ALA A 97 -32.97 18.24 5.83
C ALA A 97 -31.92 17.92 6.91
N TRP A 98 -31.57 16.65 7.11
CA TRP A 98 -30.51 16.25 8.04
C TRP A 98 -29.14 16.81 7.68
N VAL A 99 -28.77 16.80 6.39
CA VAL A 99 -27.52 17.44 5.95
C VAL A 99 -27.58 18.95 6.16
N SER A 100 -28.72 19.59 5.91
CA SER A 100 -28.90 21.04 6.05
C SER A 100 -28.69 21.53 7.48
N LEU A 101 -29.02 20.71 8.49
CA LEU A 101 -28.74 21.02 9.90
C LEU A 101 -27.26 21.25 10.17
N LEU A 102 -26.36 20.61 9.41
CA LEU A 102 -24.91 20.81 9.54
C LEU A 102 -24.43 22.15 8.97
N TYR A 103 -25.22 22.86 8.18
CA TYR A 103 -24.77 24.07 7.48
C TYR A 103 -25.63 25.30 7.81
N ARG A 104 -26.91 25.12 8.14
CA ARG A 104 -27.85 26.20 8.42
C ARG A 104 -27.43 26.98 9.67
N GLY A 105 -27.26 28.29 9.52
CA GLY A 105 -26.89 29.18 10.63
C GLY A 105 -25.51 28.89 11.23
N ALA A 106 -24.65 28.16 10.52
CA ALA A 106 -23.33 27.80 11.04
C ALA A 106 -22.48 29.05 11.29
N GLN A 107 -21.82 29.07 12.44
CA GLN A 107 -20.87 30.12 12.82
C GLN A 107 -19.52 29.49 13.15
N CYS A 108 -18.43 30.21 12.87
CA CYS A 108 -17.09 29.82 13.26
C CYS A 108 -16.45 30.88 14.16
N LEU A 109 -15.59 30.42 15.07
CA LEU A 109 -14.74 31.26 15.90
C LEU A 109 -13.28 30.92 15.58
N VAL A 110 -12.45 31.94 15.40
CA VAL A 110 -11.02 31.77 15.15
C VAL A 110 -10.29 31.82 16.50
N LYS A 111 -9.61 30.73 16.85
CA LYS A 111 -8.74 30.68 18.03
C LYS A 111 -7.34 31.16 17.68
N THR A 112 -6.89 32.21 18.36
CA THR A 112 -5.52 32.75 18.27
C THR A 112 -4.85 32.67 19.64
N GLY A 113 -3.56 33.03 19.72
CA GLY A 113 -2.87 33.16 21.02
C GLY A 113 -3.52 34.18 21.97
N ALA A 114 -4.29 35.15 21.43
CA ALA A 114 -4.99 36.18 22.18
C ALA A 114 -6.42 35.80 22.61
N GLY A 115 -6.91 34.60 22.26
CA GLY A 115 -8.26 34.14 22.59
C GLY A 115 -9.12 33.79 21.37
N LEU A 116 -10.44 33.82 21.54
CA LEU A 116 -11.43 33.53 20.49
C LEU A 116 -11.91 34.81 19.82
N SER A 117 -12.08 34.78 18.50
CA SER A 117 -12.73 35.88 17.78
C SER A 117 -14.23 35.97 18.09
N ARG A 118 -14.87 37.08 17.70
CA ARG A 118 -16.33 37.13 17.56
C ARG A 118 -16.82 36.03 16.59
N PRO A 119 -18.04 35.52 16.76
CA PRO A 119 -18.63 34.58 15.81
C PRO A 119 -18.69 35.17 14.40
N ILE A 120 -18.31 34.36 13.42
CA ILE A 120 -18.34 34.69 11.99
C ILE A 120 -19.34 33.74 11.33
N ALA A 121 -20.35 34.29 10.65
CA ALA A 121 -21.31 33.48 9.91
C ALA A 121 -20.64 32.78 8.72
N VAL A 122 -20.89 31.48 8.56
CA VAL A 122 -20.37 30.68 7.46
C VAL A 122 -21.46 30.59 6.38
N GLN A 123 -21.31 31.39 5.32
CA GLN A 123 -22.28 31.45 4.21
C GLN A 123 -22.02 30.43 3.10
N ARG A 124 -20.77 29.96 2.97
CA ARG A 124 -20.35 28.98 1.97
C ARG A 124 -19.21 28.12 2.51
N GLY A 125 -18.96 27.03 1.80
CA GLY A 125 -17.88 26.11 2.05
C GLY A 125 -18.30 24.89 2.86
N ILE A 126 -17.61 23.78 2.60
CA ILE A 126 -17.76 22.52 3.30
C ILE A 126 -16.64 22.33 4.33
N ARG A 127 -16.98 21.78 5.49
CA ARG A 127 -16.10 21.76 6.66
C ARG A 127 -14.94 20.76 6.47
N GLN A 128 -13.70 21.23 6.42
CA GLN A 128 -12.52 20.36 6.42
C GLN A 128 -12.42 19.57 7.74
N GLY A 129 -12.23 18.25 7.65
CA GLY A 129 -12.16 17.35 8.82
C GLY A 129 -13.50 16.78 9.30
N CYS A 130 -14.61 17.15 8.66
CA CYS A 130 -15.93 16.58 8.92
C CYS A 130 -16.10 15.24 8.16
N PRO A 131 -16.63 14.17 8.79
CA PRO A 131 -16.76 12.85 8.16
C PRO A 131 -17.49 12.82 6.81
N ILE A 132 -18.56 13.61 6.65
CA ILE A 132 -19.38 13.64 5.42
C ILE A 132 -18.83 14.58 4.34
N SER A 133 -18.01 15.58 4.70
CA SER A 133 -17.64 16.66 3.77
C SER A 133 -16.98 16.17 2.49
N GLY A 134 -16.11 15.16 2.56
CA GLY A 134 -15.45 14.64 1.36
C GLY A 134 -16.45 14.02 0.36
N GLN A 135 -17.49 13.36 0.86
CA GLN A 135 -18.54 12.78 0.01
C GLN A 135 -19.44 13.85 -0.58
N LEU A 136 -19.79 14.88 0.20
CA LEU A 136 -20.53 16.04 -0.30
C LEU A 136 -19.74 16.81 -1.37
N TYR A 137 -18.42 16.89 -1.22
CA TYR A 137 -17.56 17.48 -2.25
C TYR A 137 -17.62 16.68 -3.56
N SER A 138 -17.46 15.35 -3.48
CA SER A 138 -17.53 14.49 -4.67
C SER A 138 -18.88 14.63 -5.39
N LEU A 139 -19.98 14.80 -4.65
CA LEU A 139 -21.30 15.08 -5.23
C LEU A 139 -21.38 16.50 -5.82
N ALA A 140 -20.79 17.51 -5.16
CA ALA A 140 -20.84 18.89 -5.63
C ALA A 140 -20.11 19.09 -6.98
N ILE A 141 -18.98 18.40 -7.18
CA ILE A 141 -18.19 18.48 -8.41
C ILE A 141 -18.73 17.57 -9.53
N GLU A 142 -19.48 16.51 -9.22
CA GLU A 142 -19.95 15.55 -10.23
C GLU A 142 -20.73 16.18 -11.41
N PRO A 143 -21.57 17.22 -11.24
CA PRO A 143 -22.20 17.90 -12.38
C PRO A 143 -21.22 18.51 -13.39
N LEU A 144 -20.08 19.03 -12.92
CA LEU A 144 -18.99 19.48 -13.80
C LEU A 144 -18.43 18.30 -14.59
N LEU A 145 -18.11 17.20 -13.91
CA LEU A 145 -17.52 16.01 -14.52
C LEU A 145 -18.49 15.37 -15.54
N CYS A 146 -19.78 15.29 -15.22
CA CYS A 146 -20.84 14.86 -16.14
C CYS A 146 -20.85 15.69 -17.41
N ARG A 147 -20.78 17.02 -17.29
CA ARG A 147 -20.82 17.92 -18.44
C ARG A 147 -19.57 17.80 -19.30
N LEU A 148 -18.40 17.68 -18.67
CA LEU A 148 -17.13 17.45 -19.37
C LEU A 148 -17.18 16.14 -20.18
N ARG A 149 -17.64 15.04 -19.57
CA ARG A 149 -17.80 13.74 -20.25
C ARG A 149 -18.71 13.80 -21.47
N ASN A 150 -19.73 14.64 -21.46
CA ASN A 150 -20.67 14.78 -22.58
C ASN A 150 -20.20 15.75 -23.68
N ARG A 151 -19.18 16.57 -23.41
CA ARG A 151 -18.76 17.68 -24.28
C ARG A 151 -17.41 17.45 -24.94
N LEU A 152 -16.53 16.72 -24.26
CA LEU A 152 -15.20 16.38 -24.75
C LEU A 152 -15.23 15.09 -25.55
N SER A 153 -14.37 15.01 -26.56
CA SER A 153 -14.26 13.85 -27.44
C SER A 153 -13.62 12.65 -26.73
N GLY A 154 -12.76 12.94 -25.75
CA GLY A 154 -11.95 11.95 -25.05
C GLY A 154 -10.80 11.41 -25.88
N LEU A 155 -10.02 10.53 -25.26
CA LEU A 155 -8.84 9.93 -25.83
C LEU A 155 -9.12 8.49 -26.32
N PRO A 156 -9.35 8.25 -27.63
CA PRO A 156 -9.68 6.92 -28.13
C PRO A 156 -8.50 5.97 -27.97
N LEU A 157 -8.69 4.85 -27.27
CA LEU A 157 -7.61 3.91 -27.01
C LEU A 157 -7.25 3.08 -28.27
N PRO A 158 -5.97 2.92 -28.63
CA PRO A 158 -5.58 2.18 -29.82
C PRO A 158 -6.03 0.72 -29.78
N GLY A 159 -6.79 0.29 -30.79
CA GLY A 159 -7.30 -1.08 -30.90
C GLY A 159 -8.32 -1.48 -29.83
N ALA A 160 -8.90 -0.50 -29.12
CA ALA A 160 -10.08 -0.75 -28.30
C ALA A 160 -11.35 -0.81 -29.17
N SER A 161 -12.33 -1.58 -28.73
CA SER A 161 -13.66 -1.62 -29.35
C SER A 161 -14.36 -0.27 -29.19
N ASP A 162 -15.22 0.11 -30.14
CA ASP A 162 -16.10 1.29 -30.03
C ASP A 162 -17.03 1.24 -28.80
N LEU A 163 -17.19 0.06 -28.21
CA LEU A 163 -17.93 -0.15 -26.96
C LEU A 163 -17.17 0.31 -25.71
N VAL A 164 -15.86 0.54 -25.80
CA VAL A 164 -15.04 1.04 -24.69
C VAL A 164 -15.03 2.57 -24.72
N PRO A 165 -15.65 3.25 -23.76
CA PRO A 165 -15.67 4.71 -23.77
C PRO A 165 -14.24 5.26 -23.60
N PRO A 166 -13.87 6.30 -24.37
CA PRO A 166 -12.55 6.90 -24.27
C PRO A 166 -12.34 7.54 -22.90
N PRO A 167 -11.14 7.47 -22.30
CA PRO A 167 -10.81 8.27 -21.13
C PRO A 167 -10.93 9.78 -21.43
N ILE A 168 -11.72 10.48 -20.63
CA ILE A 168 -11.94 11.94 -20.75
C ILE A 168 -11.40 12.66 -19.52
N VAL A 169 -11.76 12.16 -18.33
CA VAL A 169 -11.46 12.78 -17.05
C VAL A 169 -10.83 11.76 -16.11
N SER A 170 -9.98 12.23 -15.21
CA SER A 170 -9.49 11.52 -14.04
C SER A 170 -9.52 12.51 -12.87
N ALA A 171 -10.36 12.26 -11.87
CA ALA A 171 -10.57 13.19 -10.76
C ALA A 171 -10.29 12.55 -9.41
N TYR A 172 -9.62 13.31 -8.53
CA TYR A 172 -9.45 13.00 -7.11
C TYR A 172 -9.69 14.28 -6.31
N ALA A 173 -10.91 14.44 -5.80
CA ALA A 173 -11.37 15.68 -5.18
C ALA A 173 -11.28 16.83 -6.22
N ASP A 174 -10.60 17.91 -5.86
CA ASP A 174 -10.38 19.09 -6.68
C ASP A 174 -9.28 18.94 -7.73
N ASP A 175 -8.39 17.95 -7.58
CA ASP A 175 -7.40 17.59 -8.59
C ASP A 175 -8.10 16.90 -9.77
N VAL A 176 -8.35 17.64 -10.85
CA VAL A 176 -9.02 17.14 -12.07
C VAL A 176 -8.04 17.15 -13.24
N SER A 177 -7.73 15.98 -13.77
CA SER A 177 -6.95 15.81 -15.00
C SER A 177 -7.86 15.49 -16.18
N LEU A 178 -7.70 16.24 -17.26
CA LEU A 178 -8.46 16.12 -18.51
C LEU A 178 -7.56 15.65 -19.64
N PHE A 179 -8.06 14.74 -20.46
CA PHE A 179 -7.37 14.26 -21.66
C PHE A 179 -7.96 14.96 -22.89
N VAL A 180 -7.16 15.78 -23.56
CA VAL A 180 -7.59 16.60 -24.71
C VAL A 180 -6.82 16.20 -25.96
N THR A 181 -7.49 16.19 -27.11
CA THR A 181 -6.88 15.79 -28.38
C THR A 181 -6.91 16.90 -29.43
N SER A 182 -7.73 17.93 -29.22
CA SER A 182 -7.97 18.98 -30.21
C SER A 182 -8.23 20.35 -29.57
N GLN A 183 -8.18 21.43 -30.38
CA GLN A 183 -8.59 22.77 -29.93
C GLN A 183 -10.05 22.78 -29.47
N ARG A 184 -10.93 22.05 -30.17
CA ARG A 184 -12.34 21.93 -29.82
C ARG A 184 -12.55 21.41 -28.39
N ASP A 185 -11.75 20.43 -27.96
CA ASP A 185 -11.81 19.91 -26.59
C ASP A 185 -11.47 21.01 -25.56
N VAL A 186 -10.48 21.85 -25.87
CA VAL A 186 -10.07 22.97 -25.01
C VAL A 186 -11.12 24.08 -24.97
N ASP A 187 -11.76 24.39 -26.10
CA ASP A 187 -12.83 25.39 -26.17
C ASP A 187 -14.06 24.90 -25.37
N CYS A 188 -14.45 23.64 -25.56
CA CYS A 188 -15.50 22.98 -24.78
C CYS A 188 -15.21 22.99 -23.27
N LEU A 189 -13.94 22.80 -22.88
CA LEU A 189 -13.50 22.88 -21.50
C LEU A 189 -13.73 24.28 -20.93
N GLN A 190 -13.29 25.33 -21.63
CA GLN A 190 -13.45 26.71 -21.18
C GLN A 190 -14.92 27.09 -20.99
N ASP A 191 -15.77 26.76 -21.97
CA ASP A 191 -17.22 27.00 -21.90
C ASP A 191 -17.85 26.30 -20.71
N THR A 192 -17.45 25.05 -20.46
CA THR A 192 -17.96 24.22 -19.37
C THR A 192 -17.56 24.79 -18.01
N LEU A 193 -16.30 25.21 -17.86
CA LEU A 193 -15.80 25.84 -16.64
C LEU A 193 -16.48 27.18 -16.38
N ALA A 194 -16.67 28.02 -17.40
CA ALA A 194 -17.33 29.31 -17.27
C ALA A 194 -18.80 29.16 -16.82
N LEU A 195 -19.51 28.15 -17.33
CA LEU A 195 -20.86 27.84 -16.87
C LEU A 195 -20.86 27.32 -15.43
N TYR A 196 -19.95 26.40 -15.11
CA TYR A 196 -19.86 25.81 -13.78
C TYR A 196 -19.49 26.85 -12.71
N GLU A 197 -18.60 27.79 -13.02
CA GLU A 197 -18.25 28.91 -12.13
C GLU A 197 -19.49 29.76 -11.79
N LYS A 198 -20.30 30.11 -12.81
CA LYS A 198 -21.55 30.86 -12.60
C LYS A 198 -22.57 30.10 -11.74
N ALA A 199 -22.64 28.77 -11.87
CA ALA A 199 -23.62 27.95 -11.17
C ALA A 199 -23.20 27.58 -9.72
N SER A 200 -21.91 27.30 -9.49
CA SER A 200 -21.40 26.70 -8.25
C SER A 200 -20.56 27.64 -7.38
N SER A 201 -20.19 28.81 -7.90
CA SER A 201 -19.19 29.72 -7.32
C SER A 201 -17.76 29.16 -7.23
N ALA A 202 -17.51 27.96 -7.77
CA ALA A 202 -16.18 27.40 -7.93
C ALA A 202 -15.37 28.19 -8.96
N ARG A 203 -14.05 28.24 -8.81
CA ARG A 203 -13.19 28.99 -9.73
C ARG A 203 -11.89 28.24 -9.96
N VAL A 204 -11.45 28.20 -11.21
CA VAL A 204 -10.16 27.60 -11.60
C VAL A 204 -9.04 28.60 -11.37
N ASN A 205 -7.94 28.12 -10.82
CA ASN A 205 -6.71 28.85 -10.65
C ASN A 205 -5.75 28.50 -11.80
N TRP A 206 -5.83 29.25 -12.89
CA TRP A 206 -4.99 29.00 -14.07
C TRP A 206 -3.49 29.10 -13.79
N ALA A 207 -3.08 29.97 -12.87
CA ALA A 207 -1.67 30.15 -12.50
C ALA A 207 -1.06 28.96 -11.74
N LYS A 208 -1.89 28.09 -11.16
CA LYS A 208 -1.47 26.84 -10.51
C LYS A 208 -1.86 25.59 -11.28
N SER A 209 -2.68 25.74 -12.31
CA SER A 209 -3.00 24.65 -13.21
C SER A 209 -1.75 24.27 -13.99
N GLU A 210 -1.64 23.01 -14.39
CA GLU A 210 -0.48 22.48 -15.11
C GLU A 210 -0.94 21.73 -16.36
N ALA A 211 -0.13 21.70 -17.42
CA ALA A 211 -0.45 20.97 -18.64
C ALA A 211 0.75 20.19 -19.19
N LEU A 212 0.51 18.98 -19.70
CA LEU A 212 1.53 18.09 -20.29
C LEU A 212 1.16 17.76 -21.72
N LEU A 213 2.07 18.03 -22.65
CA LEU A 213 1.96 17.58 -24.03
C LEU A 213 2.57 16.19 -24.14
N VAL A 214 1.78 15.21 -24.55
CA VAL A 214 2.18 13.80 -24.67
C VAL A 214 2.15 13.38 -26.13
N GLY A 215 3.21 12.69 -26.58
CA GLY A 215 3.37 12.25 -27.97
C GLY A 215 4.07 13.28 -28.85
N GLN A 216 4.20 12.96 -30.14
CA GLN A 216 5.06 13.73 -31.06
C GLN A 216 4.33 14.82 -31.86
N TRP A 217 3.00 14.78 -31.93
CA TRP A 217 2.17 15.79 -32.61
C TRP A 217 2.64 16.12 -34.05
N ARG A 218 3.20 15.13 -34.77
CA ARG A 218 3.75 15.33 -36.12
C ARG A 218 2.62 15.71 -37.09
N GLY A 219 2.70 16.89 -37.68
CA GLY A 219 1.69 17.38 -38.63
C GLY A 219 0.34 17.73 -38.01
N GLN A 220 0.23 17.75 -36.67
CA GLN A 220 -0.99 18.09 -35.94
C GLN A 220 -0.83 19.44 -35.24
N VAL A 221 -1.92 20.21 -35.17
CA VAL A 221 -1.91 21.51 -34.49
C VAL A 221 -2.05 21.30 -32.99
N VAL A 222 -1.04 21.73 -32.23
CA VAL A 222 -1.08 21.70 -30.77
C VAL A 222 -2.14 22.70 -30.26
N PRO A 223 -3.08 22.28 -29.39
CA PRO A 223 -4.12 23.16 -28.87
C PRO A 223 -3.55 24.33 -28.06
N SER A 224 -4.12 25.53 -28.25
CA SER A 224 -3.86 26.71 -27.43
C SER A 224 -4.65 26.64 -26.12
N LEU A 225 -3.95 26.77 -24.99
CA LEU A 225 -4.54 26.64 -23.67
C LEU A 225 -5.05 27.98 -23.11
N PRO A 226 -6.11 27.97 -22.26
CA PRO A 226 -6.61 29.16 -21.59
C PRO A 226 -5.68 29.70 -20.50
N GLY A 227 -5.94 30.95 -20.09
CA GLY A 227 -5.44 31.48 -18.81
C GLY A 227 -3.92 31.64 -18.72
N GLY A 228 -3.22 31.69 -19.87
CA GLY A 228 -1.76 31.75 -19.93
C GLY A 228 -1.06 30.44 -19.59
N LEU A 229 -1.79 29.31 -19.60
CA LEU A 229 -1.22 28.00 -19.31
C LEU A 229 -0.33 27.52 -20.46
N GLU A 230 0.83 26.96 -20.14
CA GLU A 230 1.80 26.46 -21.11
C GLU A 230 1.95 24.94 -21.03
N TRP A 231 2.24 24.34 -22.18
CA TRP A 231 2.52 22.90 -22.28
C TRP A 231 3.92 22.56 -21.76
N SER A 232 3.99 21.79 -20.67
CA SER A 232 5.20 21.05 -20.31
C SER A 232 5.45 19.93 -21.31
N LYS A 233 6.72 19.65 -21.62
CA LYS A 233 7.14 18.52 -22.48
C LYS A 233 7.80 17.38 -21.69
N ASP A 234 8.37 17.69 -20.53
CA ASP A 234 9.13 16.71 -19.75
C ASP A 234 8.25 15.86 -18.83
N GLY A 235 7.22 16.47 -18.22
CA GLY A 235 6.35 15.81 -17.26
C GLY A 235 5.65 16.77 -16.29
N LEU A 236 4.79 16.22 -15.43
CA LEU A 236 4.01 16.91 -14.39
C LEU A 236 3.97 16.14 -13.07
N LYS A 237 3.65 16.82 -11.98
CA LYS A 237 3.47 16.20 -10.67
C LYS A 237 1.98 16.02 -10.38
N ILE A 238 1.47 14.79 -10.57
CA ILE A 238 0.06 14.48 -10.40
C ILE A 238 -0.12 13.64 -9.15
N LEU A 239 -0.98 14.10 -8.22
CA LEU A 239 -1.31 13.40 -6.97
C LEU A 239 -0.06 13.00 -6.17
N GLY A 240 0.98 13.83 -6.17
CA GLY A 240 2.24 13.59 -5.45
C GLY A 240 3.25 12.68 -6.15
N VAL A 241 3.01 12.32 -7.42
CA VAL A 241 3.89 11.47 -8.24
C VAL A 241 4.30 12.22 -9.52
N PHE A 242 5.59 12.27 -9.82
CA PHE A 242 6.09 12.85 -11.07
C PHE A 242 5.90 11.85 -12.21
N LEU A 243 5.13 12.23 -13.23
CA LEU A 243 4.84 11.46 -14.44
C LEU A 243 5.31 12.24 -15.66
N GLY A 244 5.62 11.55 -16.75
CA GLY A 244 6.28 12.12 -17.92
C GLY A 244 7.51 11.30 -18.30
N THR A 245 8.45 11.90 -19.01
CA THR A 245 9.69 11.27 -19.50
C THR A 245 10.43 10.48 -18.42
N GLU A 246 11.23 9.50 -18.83
CA GLU A 246 12.01 8.68 -17.89
C GLU A 246 12.88 9.54 -16.95
N LYS A 247 13.53 10.58 -17.51
CA LYS A 247 14.30 11.55 -16.74
C LYS A 247 13.45 12.28 -15.70
N TYR A 248 12.24 12.71 -16.07
CA TYR A 248 11.35 13.40 -15.15
C TYR A 248 10.84 12.49 -14.03
N GLN A 249 10.61 11.20 -14.32
CA GLN A 249 10.21 10.22 -13.31
C GLN A 249 11.29 9.94 -12.25
N LEU A 250 12.58 10.17 -12.54
CA LEU A 250 13.65 10.00 -11.55
C LEU A 250 13.49 10.93 -10.34
N LYS A 251 12.85 12.09 -10.50
CA LYS A 251 12.50 13.03 -9.42
C LYS A 251 11.68 12.39 -8.30
N ASN A 252 10.98 11.28 -8.57
CA ASN A 252 10.26 10.54 -7.52
C ASN A 252 11.17 9.90 -6.48
N TRP A 253 12.43 9.66 -6.83
CA TRP A 253 13.41 8.92 -6.04
C TRP A 253 14.50 9.80 -5.43
N GLU A 254 14.65 11.02 -5.94
CA GLU A 254 15.54 12.05 -5.39
C GLU A 254 15.16 12.42 -3.95
N GLY A 255 16.15 12.47 -3.05
CA GLY A 255 15.95 12.89 -1.64
C GLY A 255 15.18 11.88 -0.77
N VAL A 256 14.79 10.73 -1.30
CA VAL A 256 13.93 9.76 -0.59
C VAL A 256 14.66 9.09 0.55
N ARG A 257 15.90 8.64 0.32
CA ARG A 257 16.72 8.00 1.36
C ARG A 257 17.02 8.98 2.49
N GLU A 258 17.34 10.21 2.14
CA GLU A 258 17.61 11.32 3.06
C GLU A 258 16.36 11.61 3.91
N THR A 259 15.18 11.61 3.30
CA THR A 259 13.91 11.78 4.02
C THR A 259 13.66 10.66 5.02
N VAL A 260 13.94 9.41 4.64
CA VAL A 260 13.82 8.25 5.55
C VAL A 260 14.82 8.35 6.69
N ARG A 261 16.10 8.64 6.41
CA ARG A 261 17.15 8.85 7.42
C ARG A 261 16.84 10.00 8.36
N ALA A 262 16.33 11.13 7.84
CA ALA A 262 15.90 12.26 8.65
C ALA A 262 14.75 11.91 9.60
N LYS A 263 13.88 10.95 9.23
CA LYS A 263 12.84 10.43 10.13
C LYS A 263 13.40 9.49 11.19
N LEU A 264 14.34 8.62 10.83
CA LEU A 264 14.99 7.69 11.76
C LEU A 264 15.86 8.41 12.79
N SER A 265 16.69 9.37 12.34
CA SER A 265 17.63 10.13 13.19
C SER A 265 16.96 10.89 14.34
N LYS A 266 15.72 11.36 14.14
CA LYS A 266 14.92 11.99 15.21
C LYS A 266 14.73 11.09 16.45
N TRP A 267 14.87 9.77 16.28
CA TRP A 267 14.70 8.79 17.34
C TRP A 267 16.02 8.20 17.84
N GLU A 268 17.17 8.55 17.25
CA GLU A 268 18.49 8.00 17.64
C GLU A 268 18.81 8.26 19.12
N ARG A 269 18.52 9.47 19.62
CA ARG A 269 18.73 9.81 21.05
C ARG A 269 17.91 8.92 21.99
N LEU A 270 16.70 8.52 21.57
CA LEU A 270 15.81 7.66 22.36
C LEU A 270 16.01 6.18 22.06
N LEU A 271 16.81 5.83 21.05
CA LEU A 271 17.01 4.45 20.60
C LEU A 271 17.47 3.49 21.71
N PRO A 272 18.34 3.89 22.67
CA PRO A 272 18.68 3.05 23.82
C PRO A 272 17.50 2.73 24.75
N GLN A 273 16.47 3.60 24.74
CA GLN A 273 15.27 3.49 25.58
C GLN A 273 14.10 2.80 24.85
N LEU A 274 14.19 2.65 23.53
CA LEU A 274 13.16 2.00 22.71
C LEU A 274 13.24 0.48 22.83
N SER A 275 12.13 -0.15 23.20
CA SER A 275 11.94 -1.58 23.03
C SER A 275 12.03 -1.98 21.55
N TYR A 276 12.34 -3.25 21.25
CA TYR A 276 12.38 -3.73 19.86
C TYR A 276 11.07 -3.49 19.10
N ARG A 277 9.93 -3.62 19.77
CA ARG A 277 8.62 -3.27 19.20
C ARG A 277 8.52 -1.78 18.88
N GLY A 278 9.03 -0.92 19.76
CA GLY A 278 9.13 0.52 19.51
C GLY A 278 10.02 0.84 18.31
N ARG A 279 11.16 0.15 18.17
CA ARG A 279 12.06 0.31 17.00
C ARG A 279 11.38 -0.11 15.69
N VAL A 280 10.66 -1.22 15.68
CA VAL A 280 9.85 -1.65 14.52
C VAL A 280 8.82 -0.59 14.15
N LEU A 281 8.10 -0.03 15.13
CA LEU A 281 7.11 1.01 14.88
C LEU A 281 7.73 2.24 14.18
N VAL A 282 8.86 2.71 14.71
CA VAL A 282 9.58 3.87 14.15
C VAL A 282 10.10 3.57 12.74
N ALA A 283 10.74 2.42 12.55
CA ALA A 283 11.23 1.97 11.25
C ALA A 283 10.12 1.90 10.20
N ASN A 284 9.00 1.27 10.56
CA ASN A 284 7.84 1.15 9.67
C ASN A 284 7.21 2.51 9.37
N LEU A 285 7.17 3.42 10.35
CA LEU A 285 6.70 4.80 10.16
C LEU A 285 7.61 5.57 9.19
N ALA A 286 8.94 5.42 9.30
CA ALA A 286 9.88 6.06 8.39
C ALA A 286 9.71 5.52 6.95
N ALA A 287 9.65 4.20 6.80
CA ALA A 287 9.43 3.53 5.51
C ALA A 287 8.07 3.84 4.88
N SER A 288 7.06 4.23 5.68
CA SER A 288 5.71 4.51 5.19
C SER A 288 5.63 5.60 4.12
N THR A 289 6.63 6.48 4.08
CA THR A 289 6.80 7.52 3.06
C THR A 289 6.93 6.97 1.64
N LEU A 290 7.37 5.72 1.48
CA LEU A 290 7.65 5.11 0.20
C LEU A 290 6.38 4.57 -0.48
N TRP A 291 5.36 4.18 0.29
CA TRP A 291 4.25 3.37 -0.21
C TRP A 291 3.47 4.04 -1.32
N HIS A 292 3.31 5.36 -1.26
CA HIS A 292 2.55 6.08 -2.28
C HIS A 292 3.15 5.88 -3.68
N ARG A 293 4.46 6.07 -3.81
CA ARG A 293 5.20 5.96 -5.08
C ARG A 293 5.44 4.50 -5.48
N LEU A 294 5.78 3.64 -4.51
CA LEU A 294 6.08 2.23 -4.77
C LEU A 294 4.88 1.45 -5.31
N ASN A 295 3.65 1.85 -5.00
CA ASN A 295 2.46 1.17 -5.51
C ASN A 295 2.26 1.37 -7.03
N VAL A 296 2.80 2.45 -7.61
CA VAL A 296 2.52 2.89 -8.99
C VAL A 296 3.76 3.02 -9.87
N LEU A 297 4.95 3.09 -9.29
CA LEU A 297 6.22 3.18 -10.02
C LEU A 297 7.21 2.09 -9.61
N THR A 298 8.14 1.78 -10.50
CA THR A 298 9.25 0.86 -10.25
C THR A 298 10.45 1.65 -9.72
N PRO A 299 10.93 1.37 -8.50
CA PRO A 299 12.09 2.06 -7.94
C PRO A 299 13.42 1.49 -8.47
N PRO A 300 14.51 2.27 -8.42
CA PRO A 300 15.87 1.75 -8.58
C PRO A 300 16.17 0.69 -7.50
N LYS A 301 16.70 -0.47 -7.90
CA LYS A 301 16.97 -1.59 -6.97
C LYS A 301 17.94 -1.20 -5.85
N SER A 302 19.05 -0.55 -6.21
CA SER A 302 20.08 -0.09 -5.26
C SER A 302 19.52 0.83 -4.18
N LEU A 303 18.62 1.75 -4.54
CA LEU A 303 17.98 2.65 -3.60
C LEU A 303 17.16 1.88 -2.55
N ILE A 304 16.43 0.85 -2.97
CA ILE A 304 15.61 0.05 -2.04
C ILE A 304 16.48 -0.77 -1.10
N GLU A 305 17.56 -1.36 -1.61
CA GLU A 305 18.52 -2.11 -0.80
C GLU A 305 19.20 -1.22 0.24
N ASP A 306 19.59 -0.01 -0.16
CA ASP A 306 20.20 0.98 0.71
C ASP A 306 19.25 1.47 1.81
N ILE A 307 17.99 1.75 1.48
CA ILE A 307 16.99 2.15 2.49
C ILE A 307 16.67 0.96 3.42
N GLN A 308 16.58 -0.26 2.88
CA GLN A 308 16.36 -1.46 3.70
C GLN A 308 17.52 -1.67 4.69
N ARG A 309 18.76 -1.41 4.26
CA ARG A 309 19.94 -1.44 5.13
C ARG A 309 19.85 -0.39 6.23
N ASP A 310 19.56 0.86 5.88
CA ASP A 310 19.40 1.95 6.85
C ASP A 310 18.32 1.61 7.93
N ILE A 311 17.23 0.95 7.54
CA ILE A 311 16.16 0.50 8.45
C ILE A 311 16.65 -0.61 9.40
N VAL A 312 17.38 -1.60 8.87
CA VAL A 312 17.92 -2.72 9.64
C VAL A 312 18.99 -2.23 10.61
N ASP A 313 19.86 -1.32 10.18
CA ASP A 313 20.91 -0.72 11.00
C ASP A 313 20.31 0.09 12.15
N PHE A 314 19.28 0.90 11.88
CA PHE A 314 18.54 1.61 12.92
C PHE A 314 17.91 0.64 13.94
N PHE A 315 17.31 -0.46 13.47
CA PHE A 315 16.70 -1.44 14.38
C PHE A 315 17.74 -2.05 15.33
N TRP A 316 18.92 -2.41 14.80
CA TRP A 316 19.97 -3.07 15.58
C TRP A 316 20.79 -2.12 16.45
N ALA A 317 20.95 -0.86 16.05
CA ALA A 317 21.85 0.09 16.72
C ALA A 317 23.27 -0.50 16.90
N GLY A 318 23.80 -1.15 15.84
CA GLY A 318 25.11 -1.80 15.83
C GLY A 318 25.19 -3.19 16.48
N LYS A 319 24.06 -3.74 16.96
CA LYS A 319 24.02 -5.03 17.67
C LYS A 319 23.30 -6.10 16.84
N HIS A 320 23.94 -6.60 15.78
CA HIS A 320 23.35 -7.57 14.85
C HIS A 320 23.40 -9.00 15.41
N TRP A 321 22.29 -9.52 15.92
CA TRP A 321 22.24 -10.85 16.56
C TRP A 321 21.41 -11.87 15.81
N VAL A 322 20.54 -11.42 14.90
CA VAL A 322 19.66 -12.28 14.12
C VAL A 322 19.66 -11.81 12.66
N ARG A 323 19.51 -12.75 11.73
CA ARG A 323 19.33 -12.44 10.30
C ARG A 323 18.14 -11.50 10.10
N ALA A 324 18.28 -10.49 9.24
CA ALA A 324 17.23 -9.51 8.97
C ALA A 324 15.92 -10.16 8.51
N ALA A 325 16.00 -11.24 7.71
CA ALA A 325 14.86 -12.05 7.28
C ALA A 325 13.92 -12.47 8.44
N VAL A 326 14.49 -12.76 9.62
CA VAL A 326 13.71 -13.16 10.80
C VAL A 326 12.98 -11.96 11.41
N LEU A 327 13.48 -10.73 11.26
CA LEU A 327 12.83 -9.51 11.77
C LEU A 327 11.58 -9.14 10.97
N TYR A 328 11.51 -9.55 9.71
CA TYR A 328 10.39 -9.23 8.84
C TYR A 328 9.11 -9.99 9.21
N LEU A 329 9.27 -11.20 9.77
CA LEU A 329 8.16 -12.05 10.24
C LEU A 329 7.35 -11.43 11.40
N PRO A 330 7.97 -10.93 12.50
CA PRO A 330 7.26 -10.28 13.61
C PRO A 330 6.84 -8.83 13.31
N GLY A 331 7.19 -8.29 12.15
CA GLY A 331 6.58 -7.06 11.63
C GLY A 331 7.51 -5.92 11.24
N LEU A 332 8.85 -6.09 11.26
CA LEU A 332 9.72 -5.12 10.60
C LEU A 332 9.42 -5.12 9.09
N VAL A 333 9.41 -3.95 8.48
CA VAL A 333 9.08 -3.88 7.06
C VAL A 333 10.20 -4.46 6.18
N ASN A 334 9.79 -5.31 5.24
CA ASN A 334 10.58 -5.68 4.07
C ASN A 334 10.02 -4.93 2.86
N ILE A 335 10.79 -3.97 2.35
CA ILE A 335 10.36 -3.09 1.26
C ILE A 335 10.15 -3.87 -0.05
N GLN A 336 11.03 -4.83 -0.38
CA GLN A 336 10.89 -5.65 -1.58
C GLN A 336 9.64 -6.53 -1.53
N ALA A 337 9.37 -7.17 -0.38
CA ALA A 337 8.14 -7.92 -0.17
C ALA A 337 6.90 -7.03 -0.26
N ARG A 338 6.99 -5.77 0.18
CA ARG A 338 5.89 -4.80 0.06
C ARG A 338 5.62 -4.42 -1.39
N ILE A 339 6.66 -4.22 -2.20
CA ILE A 339 6.55 -3.98 -3.64
C ILE A 339 5.91 -5.19 -4.31
N ALA A 340 6.44 -6.40 -4.11
CA ALA A 340 5.90 -7.63 -4.69
C ALA A 340 4.42 -7.83 -4.33
N ALA A 341 4.04 -7.58 -3.07
CA ALA A 341 2.66 -7.69 -2.63
C ALA A 341 1.72 -6.68 -3.30
N SER A 342 2.20 -5.45 -3.53
CA SER A 342 1.45 -4.45 -4.30
C SER A 342 1.28 -4.86 -5.76
N ARG A 343 2.32 -5.44 -6.37
CA ARG A 343 2.27 -5.93 -7.75
C ARG A 343 1.32 -7.11 -7.92
N LEU A 344 1.29 -8.03 -6.95
CA LEU A 344 0.29 -9.10 -6.93
C LEU A 344 -1.13 -8.55 -6.76
N GLN A 345 -1.34 -7.52 -5.94
CA GLN A 345 -2.66 -6.84 -5.88
C GLN A 345 -3.06 -6.21 -7.22
N THR A 346 -2.11 -5.64 -7.96
CA THR A 346 -2.38 -5.16 -9.33
C THR A 346 -2.85 -6.31 -10.23
N ALA A 347 -2.15 -7.45 -10.23
CA ALA A 347 -2.56 -8.62 -11.00
C ALA A 347 -3.94 -9.16 -10.57
N GLN A 348 -4.21 -9.20 -9.25
CA GLN A 348 -5.50 -9.58 -8.68
C GLN A 348 -6.64 -8.69 -9.22
N ARG A 349 -6.41 -7.38 -9.33
CA ARG A 349 -7.39 -6.43 -9.86
C ARG A 349 -7.60 -6.59 -11.37
N ILE A 350 -6.52 -6.78 -12.14
CA ILE A 350 -6.62 -7.00 -13.60
C ILE A 350 -7.41 -8.29 -13.92
N LEU A 351 -7.28 -9.33 -13.07
CA LEU A 351 -7.96 -10.60 -13.26
C LEU A 351 -9.42 -10.61 -12.83
N TYR A 352 -9.76 -9.96 -11.70
CA TYR A 352 -11.06 -10.18 -11.04
C TYR A 352 -11.88 -8.91 -10.77
N THR A 353 -11.38 -7.74 -11.14
CA THR A 353 -12.11 -6.47 -10.98
C THR A 353 -12.48 -5.93 -12.36
N SER A 354 -13.73 -5.53 -12.53
CA SER A 354 -14.21 -4.71 -13.62
C SER A 354 -14.45 -3.28 -13.13
N GLY A 355 -14.35 -2.28 -14.02
CA GLY A 355 -14.81 -0.92 -13.73
C GLY A 355 -13.75 0.19 -13.72
N PRO A 356 -12.56 0.06 -13.10
CA PRO A 356 -11.56 1.12 -13.13
C PRO A 356 -11.03 1.36 -14.55
N GLY A 357 -11.09 2.60 -15.05
CA GLY A 357 -10.68 2.94 -16.42
C GLY A 357 -9.21 2.60 -16.77
N TRP A 358 -8.34 2.48 -15.77
CA TRP A 358 -6.95 2.09 -16.00
C TRP A 358 -6.79 0.61 -16.39
N ILE A 359 -7.75 -0.28 -16.08
CA ILE A 359 -7.65 -1.71 -16.40
C ILE A 359 -7.60 -1.92 -17.91
N GLU A 360 -8.39 -1.19 -18.70
CA GLU A 360 -8.35 -1.29 -20.16
C GLU A 360 -7.00 -0.83 -20.72
N THR A 361 -6.46 0.26 -20.19
CA THR A 361 -5.15 0.77 -20.60
C THR A 361 -4.04 -0.22 -20.20
N ALA A 362 -4.16 -0.85 -19.02
CA ALA A 362 -3.28 -1.93 -18.59
C ALA A 362 -3.34 -3.14 -19.53
N ARG A 363 -4.53 -3.56 -19.95
CA ARG A 363 -4.73 -4.67 -20.90
C ARG A 363 -4.02 -4.39 -22.23
N LEU A 364 -4.10 -3.15 -22.76
CA LEU A 364 -3.40 -2.75 -23.98
C LEU A 364 -1.87 -2.79 -23.84
N LEU A 365 -1.33 -2.40 -22.69
CA LEU A 365 0.10 -2.51 -22.41
C LEU A 365 0.54 -3.97 -22.28
N LEU A 366 -0.28 -4.81 -21.63
CA LEU A 366 -0.01 -6.24 -21.49
C LEU A 366 0.01 -6.98 -22.84
N ARG A 367 -0.88 -6.64 -23.79
CA ARG A 367 -0.91 -7.24 -25.15
C ARG A 367 0.43 -7.17 -25.89
N ARG A 368 1.27 -6.19 -25.56
CA ARG A 368 2.60 -6.02 -26.15
C ARG A 368 3.62 -7.06 -25.68
N ALA A 369 3.37 -7.77 -24.57
CA ALA A 369 4.25 -8.80 -24.03
C ALA A 369 4.62 -9.86 -25.08
N GLY A 370 5.88 -9.86 -25.53
CA GLY A 370 6.40 -10.87 -26.43
C GLY A 370 5.65 -10.98 -27.76
N ARG A 371 4.90 -9.94 -28.16
CA ARG A 371 3.97 -9.94 -29.31
C ARG A 371 2.96 -11.10 -29.26
N LEU A 372 2.55 -11.51 -28.05
CA LEU A 372 1.62 -12.63 -27.86
C LEU A 372 0.16 -12.22 -28.07
N GLY A 373 -0.17 -10.95 -27.88
CA GLY A 373 -1.55 -10.44 -28.02
C GLY A 373 -2.46 -10.79 -26.84
N TYR A 374 -1.93 -11.39 -25.76
CA TYR A 374 -2.68 -11.68 -24.54
C TYR A 374 -2.69 -10.49 -23.59
N ASP A 375 -3.81 -10.25 -22.91
CA ASP A 375 -3.94 -9.26 -21.85
C ASP A 375 -3.88 -9.91 -20.46
N LYS A 376 -5.03 -10.10 -19.79
CA LYS A 376 -5.11 -10.79 -18.50
C LYS A 376 -4.78 -12.28 -18.61
N GLN A 377 -4.88 -12.87 -19.80
CA GLN A 377 -4.52 -14.29 -20.02
C GLN A 377 -3.03 -14.54 -19.79
N LEU A 378 -2.17 -13.51 -19.82
CA LEU A 378 -0.74 -13.66 -19.48
C LEU A 378 -0.52 -14.26 -18.08
N PHE A 379 -1.44 -14.01 -17.15
CA PHE A 379 -1.36 -14.57 -15.79
C PHE A 379 -1.78 -16.06 -15.72
N LEU A 380 -2.36 -16.60 -16.80
CA LEU A 380 -2.74 -18.01 -16.93
C LEU A 380 -1.68 -18.85 -17.66
N LEU A 381 -0.69 -18.19 -18.28
CA LEU A 381 0.37 -18.87 -19.02
C LEU A 381 1.43 -19.46 -18.10
N GLN A 382 2.14 -20.46 -18.60
CA GLN A 382 3.37 -20.96 -18.01
C GLN A 382 4.40 -19.82 -17.91
N PRO A 383 4.89 -19.48 -16.70
CA PRO A 383 5.80 -18.37 -16.43
C PRO A 383 7.00 -18.25 -17.39
N GLU A 384 7.55 -19.39 -17.80
CA GLU A 384 8.77 -19.54 -18.61
C GLU A 384 8.56 -19.04 -20.04
N ASN A 385 7.31 -19.08 -20.53
CA ASN A 385 6.95 -18.76 -21.91
C ASN A 385 6.54 -17.29 -22.10
N VAL A 386 6.42 -16.51 -21.02
CA VAL A 386 6.02 -15.11 -21.09
C VAL A 386 7.25 -14.24 -21.38
N CYS A 387 7.46 -13.82 -22.62
CA CYS A 387 8.51 -12.84 -22.91
C CYS A 387 8.09 -11.45 -22.39
N GLN A 388 8.96 -10.78 -21.63
CA GLN A 388 8.71 -9.43 -21.10
C GLN A 388 9.07 -8.31 -22.08
N GLY A 389 9.62 -8.65 -23.25
CA GLY A 389 9.98 -7.67 -24.27
C GLY A 389 8.77 -6.85 -24.71
N GLY A 390 8.93 -5.53 -24.77
CA GLY A 390 7.89 -4.57 -25.17
C GLY A 390 6.94 -4.13 -24.04
N LEU A 391 7.10 -4.64 -22.81
CA LEU A 391 6.29 -4.20 -21.68
C LEU A 391 6.83 -2.94 -21.02
N ALA A 392 5.92 -2.10 -20.54
CA ALA A 392 6.28 -0.98 -19.67
C ALA A 392 6.94 -1.49 -18.36
N PRO A 393 7.90 -0.74 -17.78
CA PRO A 393 8.66 -1.17 -16.60
C PRO A 393 7.79 -1.58 -15.41
N PHE A 394 6.64 -0.93 -15.22
CA PHE A 394 5.70 -1.28 -14.16
C PHE A 394 5.12 -2.68 -14.37
N TYR A 395 4.58 -2.98 -15.55
CA TYR A 395 3.98 -4.29 -15.85
C TYR A 395 5.02 -5.42 -15.92
N SER A 396 6.25 -5.11 -16.34
CA SER A 396 7.38 -6.03 -16.20
C SER A 396 7.59 -6.44 -14.74
N SER A 397 7.52 -5.48 -13.80
CA SER A 397 7.60 -5.77 -12.37
C SER A 397 6.38 -6.52 -11.81
N VAL A 398 5.19 -6.31 -12.40
CA VAL A 398 3.98 -7.08 -12.08
C VAL A 398 4.16 -8.55 -12.43
N LEU A 399 4.60 -8.84 -13.65
CA LEU A 399 4.88 -10.20 -14.07
C LEU A 399 6.03 -10.82 -13.28
N GLN A 400 7.07 -10.05 -12.95
CA GLN A 400 8.15 -10.57 -12.11
C GLN A 400 7.65 -11.01 -10.72
N ALA A 401 6.78 -10.22 -10.08
CA ALA A 401 6.16 -10.61 -8.82
C ALA A 401 5.18 -11.78 -8.98
N TRP A 402 4.46 -11.87 -10.10
CA TRP A 402 3.63 -13.03 -10.43
C TRP A 402 4.46 -14.32 -10.46
N ARG A 403 5.64 -14.27 -11.08
CA ARG A 403 6.55 -15.43 -11.20
C ARG A 403 7.12 -15.94 -9.89
N THR A 404 7.00 -15.23 -8.77
CA THR A 404 7.52 -15.77 -7.49
C THR A 404 6.58 -16.82 -6.89
N PHE A 405 5.36 -16.94 -7.38
CA PHE A 405 4.35 -17.89 -6.92
C PHE A 405 3.94 -18.85 -8.04
N ARG A 406 3.40 -20.00 -7.64
CA ARG A 406 2.72 -20.94 -8.51
C ARG A 406 1.22 -20.68 -8.39
N PHE A 407 0.55 -20.61 -9.54
CA PHE A 407 -0.90 -20.44 -9.62
C PHE A 407 -1.51 -21.67 -10.29
N THR A 408 -2.52 -22.26 -9.67
CA THR A 408 -3.17 -23.48 -10.15
C THR A 408 -4.68 -23.33 -10.16
N ARG A 409 -5.36 -24.08 -11.03
CA ARG A 409 -6.82 -24.14 -11.07
C ARG A 409 -7.37 -25.08 -10.01
N THR A 410 -8.64 -24.93 -9.68
CA THR A 410 -9.39 -25.90 -8.89
C THR A 410 -10.00 -26.95 -9.82
N THR A 411 -10.14 -28.19 -9.35
CA THR A 411 -10.62 -29.33 -10.15
C THR A 411 -12.14 -29.35 -10.35
N GLU A 412 -12.89 -28.54 -9.60
CA GLU A 412 -14.37 -28.50 -9.58
C GLU A 412 -14.92 -27.16 -10.07
N GLU A 413 -14.31 -26.55 -11.09
CA GLU A 413 -14.74 -25.24 -11.58
C GLU A 413 -16.05 -25.32 -12.37
N THR A 414 -17.02 -24.47 -12.03
CA THR A 414 -18.24 -24.28 -12.81
C THR A 414 -17.89 -23.64 -14.16
N ALA A 415 -18.31 -24.29 -15.25
CA ALA A 415 -18.11 -23.77 -16.58
C ALA A 415 -18.85 -22.43 -16.77
N GLY A 416 -18.25 -21.51 -17.52
CA GLY A 416 -18.81 -20.20 -17.82
C GLY A 416 -18.18 -19.60 -19.06
N MET A 417 -18.63 -18.42 -19.48
CA MET A 417 -18.14 -17.75 -20.71
C MET A 417 -16.63 -17.51 -20.73
N TRP A 418 -15.98 -17.47 -19.56
CA TRP A 418 -14.53 -17.40 -19.42
C TRP A 418 -13.79 -18.56 -20.10
N VAL A 419 -14.45 -19.71 -20.32
CA VAL A 419 -13.87 -20.86 -21.02
C VAL A 419 -13.38 -20.47 -22.42
N PHE A 420 -14.10 -19.58 -23.11
CA PHE A 420 -13.71 -19.08 -24.42
C PHE A 420 -12.52 -18.09 -24.36
N GLU A 421 -12.22 -17.54 -23.19
CA GLU A 421 -11.03 -16.70 -22.95
C GLU A 421 -9.76 -17.51 -22.66
N GLU A 422 -9.84 -18.84 -22.62
CA GLU A 422 -8.70 -19.70 -22.39
C GLU A 422 -7.61 -19.51 -23.45
N PRO A 423 -6.35 -19.23 -23.06
CA PRO A 423 -5.26 -19.13 -24.02
C PRO A 423 -4.97 -20.49 -24.66
N LEU A 424 -4.88 -20.52 -25.99
CA LEU A 424 -4.58 -21.73 -26.78
C LEU A 424 -3.12 -22.17 -26.69
N PHE A 425 -2.22 -21.20 -26.50
CA PHE A 425 -0.77 -21.43 -26.47
C PHE A 425 -0.19 -21.11 -25.12
N PHE A 426 0.84 -21.87 -24.73
CA PHE A 426 1.60 -21.68 -23.49
C PHE A 426 0.76 -21.77 -22.21
N ASN A 427 -0.48 -22.24 -22.33
CA ASN A 427 -1.32 -22.66 -21.23
C ASN A 427 -0.81 -24.01 -20.70
N SER A 428 -0.89 -24.23 -19.39
CA SER A 428 -0.61 -25.53 -18.80
C SER A 428 -1.63 -26.59 -19.23
N PHE A 429 -2.81 -26.13 -19.64
CA PHE A 429 -4.01 -26.92 -19.86
C PHE A 429 -4.22 -27.34 -21.33
N LEU A 430 -3.91 -26.48 -22.31
CA LEU A 430 -4.08 -26.74 -23.74
C LEU A 430 -2.73 -26.91 -24.44
N ARG A 431 -2.54 -28.03 -25.16
CA ARG A 431 -1.34 -28.30 -25.97
C ARG A 431 -1.76 -28.47 -27.42
N SER A 432 -1.34 -27.55 -28.30
CA SER A 432 -1.45 -27.72 -29.75
C SER A 432 -0.09 -27.62 -30.41
N HIS A 433 0.12 -28.36 -31.50
CA HIS A 433 1.34 -28.42 -32.31
C HIS A 433 1.37 -27.40 -33.47
N LEU A 434 0.24 -26.75 -33.81
CA LEU A 434 0.11 -25.79 -34.93
C LEU A 434 0.28 -24.31 -34.52
N ARG A 435 1.12 -24.06 -33.52
CA ARG A 435 1.22 -22.77 -32.79
C ARG A 435 1.56 -21.58 -33.69
N ALA A 436 2.54 -21.72 -34.58
CA ALA A 436 3.05 -20.59 -35.35
C ALA A 436 2.02 -20.04 -36.35
N ARG A 437 1.28 -20.94 -37.02
CA ARG A 437 0.27 -20.57 -38.03
C ARG A 437 -0.97 -19.94 -37.41
N LEU A 438 -1.50 -20.55 -36.35
CA LEU A 438 -2.68 -20.02 -35.65
C LEU A 438 -2.39 -18.67 -34.98
N ARG A 439 -1.20 -18.51 -34.39
CA ARG A 439 -0.75 -17.23 -33.82
C ARG A 439 -0.61 -16.14 -34.89
N ALA A 440 -0.02 -16.46 -36.05
CA ALA A 440 0.07 -15.51 -37.16
C ALA A 440 -1.31 -15.06 -37.67
N ALA A 441 -2.32 -15.93 -37.56
CA ALA A 441 -3.70 -15.61 -37.92
C ALA A 441 -4.48 -14.83 -36.83
N GLY A 442 -3.88 -14.54 -35.68
CA GLY A 442 -4.53 -13.88 -34.55
C GLY A 442 -5.39 -14.79 -33.67
N CYS A 443 -5.38 -16.10 -33.90
CA CYS A 443 -6.14 -17.07 -33.11
C CYS A 443 -5.37 -17.46 -31.85
N THR A 444 -5.63 -16.75 -30.75
CA THR A 444 -4.91 -16.92 -29.47
C THR A 444 -5.77 -17.51 -28.35
N LYS A 445 -7.10 -17.47 -28.46
CA LYS A 445 -8.05 -17.87 -27.41
C LYS A 445 -8.96 -18.98 -27.91
N LEU A 446 -9.55 -19.76 -27.01
CA LEU A 446 -10.48 -20.83 -27.39
C LEU A 446 -11.68 -20.31 -28.20
N GLY A 447 -12.23 -19.16 -27.84
CA GLY A 447 -13.33 -18.51 -28.57
C GLY A 447 -12.99 -18.19 -30.03
N HIS A 448 -11.73 -17.82 -30.32
CA HIS A 448 -11.27 -17.61 -31.70
C HIS A 448 -11.34 -18.88 -32.55
N LEU A 449 -11.12 -20.05 -31.94
CA LEU A 449 -11.15 -21.33 -32.63
C LEU A 449 -12.58 -21.87 -32.81
N MET A 450 -13.48 -21.58 -31.86
CA MET A 450 -14.82 -22.18 -31.80
C MET A 450 -15.94 -21.32 -32.40
N ALA A 451 -15.79 -19.98 -32.43
CA ALA A 451 -16.80 -19.09 -32.98
C ALA A 451 -16.72 -19.01 -34.55
N PRO A 452 -17.81 -19.28 -35.31
CA PRO A 452 -17.92 -19.16 -36.76
C PRO A 452 -17.55 -17.79 -37.31
N SER A 453 -17.89 -16.71 -36.59
CA SER A 453 -17.52 -15.33 -36.95
C SER A 453 -15.99 -15.12 -37.00
N CYS A 454 -15.26 -15.87 -36.17
CA CYS A 454 -13.80 -15.92 -36.18
C CYS A 454 -13.26 -16.94 -37.19
N LEU A 455 -14.04 -17.98 -37.53
CA LEU A 455 -13.67 -19.10 -38.40
C LEU A 455 -13.51 -18.68 -39.87
N GLU A 456 -14.35 -17.78 -40.36
CA GLU A 456 -14.21 -17.16 -41.69
C GLU A 456 -12.95 -16.30 -41.77
N ASN A 457 -12.68 -15.48 -40.74
CA ASN A 457 -11.46 -14.68 -40.61
C ASN A 457 -10.19 -15.55 -40.48
N LEU A 458 -10.28 -16.68 -39.78
CA LEU A 458 -9.19 -17.63 -39.60
C LEU A 458 -8.85 -18.36 -40.90
N ARG A 459 -9.84 -18.80 -41.68
CA ARG A 459 -9.59 -19.44 -42.99
C ARG A 459 -8.91 -18.48 -43.95
N MET A 460 -9.30 -17.20 -43.93
CA MET A 460 -8.67 -16.14 -44.72
C MET A 460 -7.23 -15.81 -44.27
N ARG A 461 -6.95 -15.80 -42.97
CA ARG A 461 -5.65 -15.35 -42.41
C ARG A 461 -4.62 -16.46 -42.12
N SER A 462 -5.04 -17.72 -41.99
CA SER A 462 -4.16 -18.81 -41.54
C SER A 462 -3.50 -19.63 -42.65
N ASN A 463 -3.86 -19.42 -43.93
CA ASN A 463 -3.46 -20.26 -45.06
C ASN A 463 -3.76 -21.77 -44.87
N ILE A 464 -4.68 -22.13 -43.95
CA ILE A 464 -5.13 -23.51 -43.74
C ILE A 464 -6.37 -23.75 -44.60
N THR A 465 -6.19 -24.31 -45.79
CA THR A 465 -7.27 -24.64 -46.73
C THR A 465 -7.96 -25.96 -46.42
N SER A 466 -7.32 -26.85 -45.65
CA SER A 466 -7.86 -28.17 -45.32
C SER A 466 -8.84 -28.11 -44.15
N ALA A 467 -10.14 -28.24 -44.44
CA ALA A 467 -11.20 -28.39 -43.42
C ALA A 467 -10.93 -29.56 -42.47
N ARG A 468 -10.33 -30.66 -42.97
CA ARG A 468 -9.98 -31.84 -42.17
C ARG A 468 -8.88 -31.56 -41.16
N LEU A 469 -7.87 -30.75 -41.51
CA LEU A 469 -6.80 -30.37 -40.59
C LEU A 469 -7.33 -29.45 -39.49
N PHE A 470 -8.21 -28.51 -39.86
CA PHE A 470 -8.85 -27.58 -38.93
C PHE A 470 -9.74 -28.32 -37.92
N ASN A 471 -10.61 -29.22 -38.38
CA ASN A 471 -11.46 -30.03 -37.49
C ASN A 471 -10.63 -30.87 -36.52
N ARG A 472 -9.49 -31.42 -36.96
CA ARG A 472 -8.56 -32.15 -36.09
C ARG A 472 -7.99 -31.29 -34.97
N VAL A 473 -7.70 -30.01 -35.23
CA VAL A 473 -7.23 -29.06 -34.20
C VAL A 473 -8.33 -28.76 -33.20
N VAL A 474 -9.56 -28.52 -33.68
CA VAL A 474 -10.72 -28.30 -32.82
C VAL A 474 -10.96 -29.52 -31.93
N GLU A 475 -10.88 -30.73 -32.49
CA GLU A 475 -11.00 -32.00 -31.75
C GLU A 475 -9.86 -32.19 -30.74
N GLU A 476 -8.61 -31.91 -31.10
CA GLU A 476 -7.44 -31.98 -30.19
C GLU A 476 -7.61 -31.03 -29.00
N VAL A 477 -7.95 -29.76 -29.27
CA VAL A 477 -8.13 -28.73 -28.24
C VAL A 477 -9.35 -29.03 -27.37
N SER A 478 -10.47 -29.44 -27.97
CA SER A 478 -11.68 -29.83 -27.24
C SER A 478 -11.47 -31.10 -26.41
N GLY A 479 -10.70 -32.06 -26.94
CA GLY A 479 -10.29 -33.28 -26.26
C GLY A 479 -9.36 -33.04 -25.06
N ALA A 480 -8.64 -31.92 -25.03
CA ALA A 480 -7.83 -31.52 -23.88
C ALA A 480 -8.67 -30.92 -22.73
N LEU A 481 -9.89 -30.40 -22.99
CA LEU A 481 -10.80 -29.87 -21.97
C LEU A 481 -11.33 -30.95 -21.03
N PRO A 482 -11.54 -30.67 -19.72
CA PRO A 482 -12.19 -31.61 -18.82
C PRO A 482 -13.66 -31.72 -19.23
N GLN A 483 -14.31 -32.83 -18.87
CA GLN A 483 -15.62 -33.20 -19.41
C GLN A 483 -16.68 -32.08 -19.27
N ASN A 484 -16.74 -31.42 -18.11
CA ASN A 484 -17.65 -30.31 -17.84
C ASN A 484 -17.40 -29.09 -18.75
N LEU A 485 -16.14 -28.69 -18.93
CA LEU A 485 -15.81 -27.54 -19.80
C LEU A 485 -15.97 -27.89 -21.29
N ARG A 486 -15.71 -29.15 -21.66
CA ARG A 486 -15.90 -29.63 -23.04
C ARG A 486 -17.36 -29.59 -23.44
N GLN A 487 -18.27 -30.03 -22.55
CA GLN A 487 -19.71 -29.93 -22.79
C GLN A 487 -20.15 -28.48 -22.95
N PHE A 488 -19.67 -27.58 -22.10
CA PHE A 488 -19.98 -26.15 -22.18
C PHE A 488 -19.45 -25.51 -23.48
N ALA A 489 -18.19 -25.79 -23.83
CA ALA A 489 -17.55 -25.22 -25.02
C ALA A 489 -18.18 -25.74 -26.33
N GLY A 490 -18.75 -26.95 -26.32
CA GLY A 490 -19.41 -27.56 -27.47
C GLY A 490 -20.82 -27.03 -27.77
N ASP A 491 -21.42 -26.23 -26.89
CA ASP A 491 -22.75 -25.65 -27.10
C ASP A 491 -22.69 -24.48 -28.11
N ALA A 492 -23.36 -24.65 -29.25
CA ALA A 492 -23.42 -23.67 -30.33
C ALA A 492 -24.04 -22.34 -29.92
N PHE A 493 -24.98 -22.35 -28.97
CA PHE A 493 -25.64 -21.13 -28.50
C PHE A 493 -24.72 -20.29 -27.62
N LEU A 494 -23.84 -20.93 -26.85
CA LEU A 494 -22.97 -20.26 -25.88
C LEU A 494 -21.82 -19.53 -26.56
N TRP A 495 -21.11 -20.15 -27.51
CA TRP A 495 -20.03 -19.42 -28.18
C TRP A 495 -20.57 -18.32 -29.11
N ALA A 496 -21.81 -18.38 -29.58
CA ALA A 496 -22.43 -17.30 -30.37
C ALA A 496 -22.60 -16.01 -29.56
N GLN A 497 -22.62 -16.09 -28.24
CA GLN A 497 -22.69 -14.96 -27.31
C GLN A 497 -21.30 -14.45 -26.90
N TRP A 498 -20.22 -15.14 -27.30
CA TRP A 498 -18.88 -14.74 -26.96
C TRP A 498 -18.38 -13.61 -27.88
N ALA A 499 -17.74 -12.62 -27.28
CA ALA A 499 -17.09 -11.51 -27.98
C ALA A 499 -15.64 -11.39 -27.50
N ASP A 500 -14.70 -11.20 -28.43
CA ASP A 500 -13.26 -11.14 -28.09
C ASP A 500 -12.88 -9.98 -27.13
N HIS A 501 -13.73 -8.96 -27.07
CA HIS A 501 -13.58 -7.81 -26.17
C HIS A 501 -14.59 -7.81 -25.01
N GLY A 502 -15.25 -8.96 -24.76
CA GLY A 502 -16.19 -9.12 -23.65
C GLY A 502 -15.49 -9.21 -22.29
N GLU A 503 -16.16 -8.74 -21.24
CA GLU A 503 -15.67 -8.84 -19.87
C GLU A 503 -16.09 -10.16 -19.22
N TYR A 504 -15.22 -11.17 -19.31
CA TYR A 504 -15.44 -12.46 -18.66
C TYR A 504 -14.52 -12.63 -17.43
N SER A 505 -15.10 -12.94 -16.27
CA SER A 505 -14.33 -13.22 -15.05
C SER A 505 -13.84 -14.65 -15.05
N PHE A 506 -12.53 -14.84 -14.92
CA PHE A 506 -11.97 -16.16 -14.64
C PHE A 506 -12.35 -16.65 -13.24
N PRO A 507 -12.45 -17.97 -13.04
CA PRO A 507 -12.45 -18.58 -11.71
C PRO A 507 -11.22 -18.16 -10.91
N SER A 508 -11.35 -18.12 -9.59
CA SER A 508 -10.21 -17.77 -8.76
C SER A 508 -9.15 -18.88 -8.79
N LEU A 509 -7.93 -18.51 -9.20
CA LEU A 509 -6.75 -19.35 -9.08
C LEU A 509 -6.42 -19.62 -7.61
N LEU A 510 -5.86 -20.79 -7.31
CA LEU A 510 -5.14 -21.06 -6.07
C LEU A 510 -3.72 -20.54 -6.20
N ILE A 511 -3.19 -19.95 -5.12
CA ILE A 511 -1.82 -19.45 -5.06
C ILE A 511 -1.01 -20.25 -4.04
N SER A 512 0.15 -20.72 -4.47
CA SER A 512 1.12 -21.43 -3.64
C SER A 512 2.54 -20.93 -3.91
N PRO A 513 3.45 -21.00 -2.93
CA PRO A 513 4.88 -20.77 -3.16
C PRO A 513 5.47 -21.75 -4.18
N GLN A 514 6.41 -21.33 -5.01
CA GLN A 514 7.09 -22.26 -5.94
C GLN A 514 8.04 -23.23 -5.25
N LEU A 515 8.61 -22.83 -4.10
CA LEU A 515 9.50 -23.65 -3.29
C LEU A 515 8.70 -24.22 -2.11
N LEU A 516 8.37 -25.51 -2.19
CA LEU A 516 7.69 -26.26 -1.14
C LEU A 516 8.67 -26.51 0.02
N SER A 517 8.69 -25.61 1.01
CA SER A 517 9.14 -25.97 2.35
C SER A 517 7.92 -26.17 3.24
N PHE A 518 8.01 -27.11 4.20
CA PHE A 518 6.92 -27.58 5.08
C PHE A 518 6.22 -26.51 5.95
N THR A 519 6.58 -25.23 5.83
CA THR A 519 6.20 -24.14 6.74
C THR A 519 5.59 -22.92 6.05
N THR A 520 5.31 -23.01 4.74
CA THR A 520 4.70 -21.88 4.00
C THR A 520 3.18 -22.10 3.86
N PRO A 521 2.34 -21.17 4.36
CA PRO A 521 0.89 -21.37 4.42
C PRO A 521 0.29 -21.49 3.02
N HIS A 522 -0.64 -22.44 2.87
CA HIS A 522 -1.56 -22.45 1.74
C HIS A 522 -2.46 -21.21 1.84
N LEU A 523 -2.33 -20.32 0.86
CA LEU A 523 -3.04 -19.06 0.83
C LEU A 523 -4.49 -19.20 0.33
N GLY A 524 -4.83 -20.34 -0.28
CA GLY A 524 -6.16 -20.59 -0.83
C GLY A 524 -6.42 -19.82 -2.12
N LYS A 525 -7.65 -19.31 -2.27
CA LYS A 525 -8.14 -18.61 -3.47
C LYS A 525 -7.55 -17.21 -3.57
N PHE A 526 -6.83 -16.95 -4.67
CA PHE A 526 -6.14 -15.68 -4.91
C PHE A 526 -7.10 -14.48 -4.95
N LYS A 527 -8.32 -14.62 -5.48
CA LYS A 527 -9.33 -13.54 -5.51
C LYS A 527 -9.69 -13.04 -4.10
N ASP A 528 -9.73 -13.94 -3.12
CA ASP A 528 -10.23 -13.65 -1.76
C ASP A 528 -9.13 -13.18 -0.81
N LEU A 529 -7.87 -13.15 -1.27
CA LEU A 529 -6.74 -12.79 -0.45
C LEU A 529 -6.70 -11.30 -0.11
N LYS A 530 -6.58 -11.03 1.19
CA LYS A 530 -6.37 -9.69 1.73
C LYS A 530 -4.91 -9.25 1.55
N LYS A 531 -4.71 -7.94 1.41
CA LYS A 531 -3.38 -7.28 1.31
C LYS A 531 -2.34 -7.73 2.34
N LYS A 532 -2.77 -7.96 3.60
CA LYS A 532 -1.87 -8.41 4.67
C LYS A 532 -1.35 -9.83 4.42
N SER A 533 -2.22 -10.74 3.99
CA SER A 533 -1.87 -12.14 3.72
C SER A 533 -0.90 -12.24 2.54
N ILE A 534 -1.16 -11.49 1.46
CA ILE A 534 -0.26 -11.42 0.30
C ILE A 534 1.11 -10.90 0.73
N TYR A 535 1.17 -9.84 1.54
CA TYR A 535 2.44 -9.31 2.04
C TYR A 535 3.22 -10.32 2.88
N GLN A 536 2.56 -10.99 3.82
CA GLN A 536 3.20 -12.01 4.66
C GLN A 536 3.75 -13.18 3.83
N ALA A 537 3.02 -13.58 2.77
CA ALA A 537 3.52 -14.58 1.83
C ALA A 537 4.77 -14.09 1.07
N CYS A 538 4.76 -12.85 0.57
CA CYS A 538 5.92 -12.28 -0.11
C CYS A 538 7.16 -12.24 0.79
N VAL A 539 7.00 -11.89 2.08
CA VAL A 539 8.12 -11.93 3.05
C VAL A 539 8.70 -13.34 3.13
N LYS A 540 7.86 -14.36 3.35
CA LYS A 540 8.32 -15.75 3.45
C LYS A 540 9.01 -16.24 2.17
N VAL A 541 8.43 -15.95 1.00
CA VAL A 541 8.92 -16.47 -0.29
C VAL A 541 10.22 -15.78 -0.73
N LEU A 542 10.31 -14.46 -0.60
CA LEU A 542 11.52 -13.73 -1.03
C LEU A 542 12.71 -14.00 -0.11
N ASP A 543 12.46 -14.25 1.17
CA ASP A 543 13.50 -14.56 2.15
C ASP A 543 13.72 -16.08 2.34
N LEU A 544 13.16 -16.94 1.47
CA LEU A 544 13.11 -18.40 1.69
C LEU A 544 14.49 -19.04 1.89
N GLN A 545 15.51 -18.64 1.13
CA GLN A 545 16.88 -19.13 1.34
C GLN A 545 17.46 -18.68 2.68
N SER A 546 17.19 -17.44 3.08
CA SER A 546 17.63 -16.90 4.38
C SER A 546 16.90 -17.55 5.56
N LEU A 547 15.68 -18.02 5.32
CA LEU A 547 14.82 -18.73 6.26
C LEU A 547 14.98 -20.26 6.21
N ALA A 548 15.66 -20.81 5.20
CA ALA A 548 15.82 -22.25 5.03
C ALA A 548 16.64 -22.86 6.18
N GLY A 549 16.23 -24.04 6.65
CA GLY A 549 16.86 -24.72 7.79
C GLY A 549 16.56 -24.08 9.15
N LEU A 550 16.00 -22.87 9.19
CA LEU A 550 15.28 -22.41 10.36
C LEU A 550 14.03 -23.30 10.43
N LYS A 551 13.95 -24.18 11.43
CA LYS A 551 12.65 -24.66 11.90
C LYS A 551 11.79 -23.41 12.00
N GLU A 552 10.54 -23.43 11.50
CA GLU A 552 9.59 -22.33 11.76
C GLU A 552 9.65 -22.17 13.26
N SER A 553 10.43 -21.20 13.69
CA SER A 553 10.76 -21.16 15.07
C SER A 553 9.42 -20.76 15.60
N ARG A 554 8.95 -21.62 16.47
CA ARG A 554 8.10 -21.25 17.56
C ARG A 554 8.75 -20.00 18.22
N TRP A 555 8.64 -18.83 17.60
CA TRP A 555 8.27 -17.61 18.30
C TRP A 555 6.88 -17.79 18.92
N ALA A 556 6.11 -18.77 18.41
CA ALA A 556 4.97 -19.39 19.09
C ALA A 556 5.33 -20.24 20.32
N GLU A 557 6.57 -20.72 20.48
CA GLU A 557 7.08 -21.40 21.68
C GLU A 557 8.62 -21.23 21.80
N VAL A 558 9.05 -20.09 22.32
CA VAL A 558 9.76 -20.12 23.60
C VAL A 558 10.83 -21.25 23.64
N HIS A 559 12.03 -21.00 23.06
CA HIS A 559 13.36 -21.57 23.42
C HIS A 559 14.20 -22.38 22.42
N ARG A 560 15.22 -21.72 21.85
CA ARG A 560 16.63 -22.18 21.66
C ARG A 560 17.37 -21.03 20.99
N ALA A 561 18.12 -20.22 21.74
CA ALA A 561 19.04 -19.26 21.15
C ALA A 561 20.36 -19.36 21.89
N HIS A 562 21.43 -19.64 21.14
CA HIS A 562 22.80 -19.53 21.61
C HIS A 562 23.17 -18.05 21.61
N MET A 563 23.68 -17.52 22.72
CA MET A 563 24.21 -16.16 22.76
C MET A 563 25.54 -16.03 22.01
N ASP A 564 26.28 -17.14 21.89
CA ASP A 564 27.59 -17.23 21.25
C ASP A 564 27.72 -18.59 20.54
N PRO A 565 27.97 -18.66 19.22
CA PRO A 565 28.11 -19.91 18.48
C PRO A 565 29.27 -20.81 18.95
N GLY A 566 30.20 -20.27 19.75
CA GLY A 566 31.36 -21.01 20.27
C GLY A 566 31.15 -21.68 21.64
N VAL A 567 29.98 -21.53 22.27
CA VAL A 567 29.67 -22.12 23.58
C VAL A 567 28.84 -23.39 23.39
N GLY A 568 29.17 -24.45 24.13
CA GLY A 568 28.52 -25.78 24.04
C GLY A 568 27.00 -25.76 24.27
N GLU A 569 26.33 -26.88 24.02
CA GLU A 569 24.85 -27.00 24.10
C GLU A 569 24.28 -26.89 25.53
N GLU A 570 25.14 -26.80 26.54
CA GLU A 570 24.82 -26.76 27.96
C GLU A 570 25.13 -25.38 28.57
N CYS A 571 24.26 -24.96 29.50
CA CYS A 571 24.41 -23.73 30.25
C CYS A 571 25.67 -23.78 31.11
N LEU A 572 26.57 -22.80 30.93
CA LEU A 572 27.84 -22.65 31.64
C LEU A 572 27.74 -22.53 33.18
N PHE A 573 26.52 -22.47 33.72
CA PHE A 573 26.25 -22.26 35.15
C PHE A 573 25.60 -23.46 35.83
N CYS A 574 24.82 -24.26 35.12
CA CYS A 574 24.07 -25.36 35.74
C CYS A 574 23.94 -26.62 34.87
N GLY A 575 24.58 -26.67 33.70
CA GLY A 575 24.62 -27.86 32.85
C GLY A 575 23.32 -28.21 32.11
N GLU A 576 22.22 -27.50 32.36
CA GLU A 576 20.97 -27.68 31.59
C GLU A 576 21.11 -27.17 30.16
N THR A 577 20.32 -27.70 29.23
CA THR A 577 20.29 -27.24 27.83
C THR A 577 20.07 -25.72 27.74
N GLU A 578 21.02 -25.02 27.10
CA GLU A 578 20.98 -23.58 27.04
C GLU A 578 19.88 -23.08 26.09
N THR A 579 18.88 -22.40 26.66
CA THR A 579 17.78 -21.79 25.92
C THR A 579 17.46 -20.40 26.42
N LEU A 580 16.73 -19.57 25.65
CA LEU A 580 16.44 -18.19 26.09
C LEU A 580 15.71 -18.08 27.44
N ALA A 581 14.72 -18.91 27.80
CA ALA A 581 14.17 -18.82 29.16
C ALA A 581 15.06 -19.52 30.13
N HIS A 582 15.76 -20.59 29.76
CA HIS A 582 16.75 -21.10 30.69
C HIS A 582 17.68 -19.96 31.10
N LEU A 583 18.26 -19.27 30.12
CA LEU A 583 19.22 -18.20 30.30
C LEU A 583 18.67 -16.93 30.97
N PHE A 584 17.43 -16.56 30.70
CA PHE A 584 16.82 -15.30 31.18
C PHE A 584 15.73 -15.45 32.23
N VAL A 585 15.26 -16.66 32.55
CA VAL A 585 14.07 -16.88 33.42
C VAL A 585 14.21 -18.08 34.37
N ARG A 586 14.75 -19.21 33.92
CA ARG A 586 14.69 -20.50 34.64
C ARG A 586 16.02 -20.94 35.25
N CYS A 587 17.15 -20.39 34.81
CA CYS A 587 18.46 -20.74 35.35
C CYS A 587 18.53 -20.38 36.84
N SER A 588 19.00 -21.32 37.66
CA SER A 588 19.08 -21.19 39.11
C SER A 588 19.87 -19.95 39.57
N ARG A 589 20.86 -19.51 38.78
CA ARG A 589 21.67 -18.29 39.05
C ARG A 589 20.87 -16.99 39.08
N LEU A 590 19.65 -16.99 38.55
CA LEU A 590 18.80 -15.80 38.44
C LEU A 590 17.95 -15.53 39.69
N SER A 591 17.93 -16.46 40.65
CA SER A 591 17.12 -16.36 41.87
C SER A 591 17.33 -15.05 42.61
N GLY A 592 18.58 -14.70 42.92
CA GLY A 592 18.92 -13.44 43.60
C GLY A 592 18.56 -12.18 42.80
N LEU A 593 18.60 -12.25 41.46
CA LEU A 593 18.19 -11.14 40.59
C LEU A 593 16.67 -10.95 40.64
N PHE A 594 15.89 -12.03 40.62
CA PHE A 594 14.44 -11.93 40.63
C PHE A 594 13.89 -11.53 42.00
N GLU A 595 14.51 -11.94 43.10
CA GLU A 595 14.16 -11.42 44.43
C GLU A 595 14.41 -9.91 44.51
N LEU A 596 15.55 -9.43 43.98
CA LEU A 596 15.83 -8.00 43.91
C LEU A 596 14.79 -7.24 43.08
N LEU A 597 14.40 -7.78 41.91
CA LEU A 597 13.38 -7.16 41.06
C LEU A 597 11.99 -7.18 41.72
N LYS A 598 11.62 -8.25 42.41
CA LYS A 598 10.36 -8.32 43.18
C LYS A 598 10.32 -7.22 44.25
N GLY A 599 11.42 -7.01 44.97
CA GLY A 599 11.56 -5.92 45.94
C GLY A 599 11.32 -4.55 45.33
N PHE A 600 11.99 -4.24 44.21
CA PHE A 600 11.78 -2.96 43.52
C PHE A 600 10.36 -2.79 43.00
N PHE A 601 9.78 -3.82 42.40
CA PHE A 601 8.42 -3.74 41.84
C PHE A 601 7.39 -3.52 42.94
N HIS A 602 7.53 -4.24 44.06
CA HIS A 602 6.69 -4.04 45.23
C HIS A 602 6.79 -2.60 45.76
N GLY A 603 8.01 -2.04 45.85
CA GLY A 603 8.22 -0.64 46.22
C GLY A 603 7.54 0.37 45.29
N PHE A 604 7.36 0.02 44.01
CA PHE A 604 6.60 0.83 43.05
C PHE A 604 5.09 0.58 43.06
N GLY A 605 4.59 -0.34 43.89
CA GLY A 605 3.19 -0.74 43.92
C GLY A 605 2.78 -1.60 42.71
N GLU A 606 3.72 -2.34 42.12
CA GLU A 606 3.49 -3.28 41.02
C GLU A 606 3.83 -4.72 41.45
N VAL A 607 3.13 -5.70 40.88
CA VAL A 607 3.42 -7.12 41.11
C VAL A 607 4.35 -7.62 40.03
N PHE A 608 5.50 -8.18 40.44
CA PHE A 608 6.41 -8.81 39.49
C PHE A 608 5.75 -10.03 38.83
N SER A 609 5.82 -10.08 37.51
CA SER A 609 5.52 -11.27 36.73
C SER A 609 6.55 -11.43 35.62
N PHE A 610 6.73 -12.65 35.12
CA PHE A 610 7.63 -12.88 33.99
C PHE A 610 7.15 -12.19 32.72
N ASP A 611 5.84 -12.06 32.53
CA ASP A 611 5.28 -11.28 31.41
C ASP A 611 5.65 -9.81 31.52
N LEU A 612 5.57 -9.24 32.73
CA LEU A 612 5.97 -7.86 32.97
C LEU A 612 7.48 -7.66 32.81
N PHE A 613 8.29 -8.65 33.22
CA PHE A 613 9.73 -8.66 33.01
C PHE A 613 10.08 -8.72 31.51
N VAL A 614 9.40 -9.55 30.73
CA VAL A 614 9.68 -9.77 29.31
C VAL A 614 9.17 -8.61 28.45
N PHE A 615 7.90 -8.23 28.62
CA PHE A 615 7.20 -7.30 27.73
C PHE A 615 7.14 -5.86 28.24
N GLY A 616 7.40 -5.64 29.53
CA GLY A 616 7.22 -4.34 30.18
C GLY A 616 5.74 -4.00 30.43
N PRO A 617 5.45 -2.96 31.23
CA PRO A 617 4.09 -2.57 31.57
C PRO A 617 3.34 -1.99 30.37
N GLN A 618 2.03 -2.25 30.30
CA GLN A 618 1.15 -1.54 29.37
C GLN A 618 1.11 -0.06 29.77
N TYR A 619 1.44 0.83 28.84
CA TYR A 619 1.60 2.25 29.14
C TYR A 619 0.31 2.87 29.70
N CYS A 620 0.43 3.57 30.83
CA CYS A 620 -0.62 4.35 31.46
C CYS A 620 -0.06 5.73 31.82
N SER A 621 -0.74 6.80 31.39
CA SER A 621 -0.28 8.18 31.62
C SER A 621 -0.17 8.53 33.10
N ARG A 622 -1.05 7.98 33.96
CA ARG A 622 -1.05 8.17 35.42
C ARG A 622 0.17 7.56 36.11
N LYS A 623 0.78 6.53 35.53
CA LYS A 623 1.94 5.80 36.08
C LYS A 623 3.21 5.96 35.24
N ARG A 624 3.31 7.05 34.44
CA ARG A 624 4.38 7.22 33.44
C ARG A 624 5.80 7.02 33.99
N TYR A 625 6.10 7.55 35.18
CA TYR A 625 7.44 7.48 35.77
C TYR A 625 7.74 6.08 36.32
N VAL A 626 6.78 5.48 37.03
CA VAL A 626 6.86 4.09 37.48
C VAL A 626 7.10 3.14 36.30
N HIS A 627 6.32 3.28 35.22
CA HIS A 627 6.49 2.44 34.03
C HIS A 627 7.83 2.67 33.32
N THR A 628 8.36 3.90 33.36
CA THR A 628 9.68 4.23 32.83
C THR A 628 10.77 3.52 33.64
N LEU A 629 10.69 3.57 34.98
CA LEU A 629 11.63 2.90 35.87
C LEU A 629 11.57 1.38 35.78
N ILE A 630 10.38 0.80 35.66
CA ILE A 630 10.21 -0.65 35.46
C ILE A 630 10.82 -1.11 34.13
N ASN A 631 10.57 -0.38 33.04
CA ASN A 631 11.21 -0.67 31.75
C ASN A 631 12.74 -0.54 31.84
N PHE A 632 13.23 0.47 32.55
CA PHE A 632 14.66 0.65 32.79
C PHE A 632 15.27 -0.50 33.60
N LEU A 633 14.62 -0.92 34.69
CA LEU A 633 15.08 -2.02 35.54
C LEU A 633 15.10 -3.36 34.81
N THR A 634 14.01 -3.69 34.10
CA THR A 634 13.91 -4.94 33.34
C THR A 634 14.93 -4.99 32.20
N ALA A 635 15.20 -3.86 31.53
CA ALA A 635 16.25 -3.78 30.51
C ALA A 635 17.66 -3.98 31.09
N ASN A 636 17.98 -3.32 32.20
CA ASN A 636 19.29 -3.47 32.85
C ASN A 636 19.46 -4.85 33.49
N ALA A 637 18.39 -5.47 33.99
CA ALA A 637 18.42 -6.83 34.49
C ALA A 637 18.74 -7.83 33.37
N LYS A 638 18.11 -7.69 32.20
CA LYS A 638 18.45 -8.50 31.01
C LYS A 638 19.89 -8.28 30.56
N LEU A 639 20.38 -7.04 30.62
CA LEU A 639 21.78 -6.73 30.33
C LEU A 639 22.74 -7.37 31.36
N ALA A 640 22.39 -7.37 32.65
CA ALA A 640 23.17 -8.00 33.72
C ALA A 640 23.25 -9.53 33.53
N ILE A 641 22.14 -10.16 33.13
CA ILE A 641 22.08 -11.58 32.77
C ILE A 641 23.03 -11.88 31.60
N TRP A 642 23.04 -11.03 30.57
CA TRP A 642 23.93 -11.17 29.42
C TRP A 642 25.41 -10.95 29.78
N LEU A 643 25.71 -9.88 30.52
CA LEU A 643 27.08 -9.56 30.94
C LEU A 643 27.70 -10.69 31.76
N THR A 644 26.93 -11.27 32.69
CA THR A 644 27.44 -12.36 33.53
C THR A 644 27.68 -13.65 32.73
N CYS A 645 26.85 -13.95 31.72
CA CYS A 645 27.13 -15.03 30.76
C CYS A 645 28.45 -14.81 30.04
N LYS A 646 28.61 -13.62 29.45
CA LYS A 646 29.82 -13.26 28.71
C LYS A 646 31.07 -13.33 29.61
N ASN A 647 30.97 -12.77 30.82
CA ASN A 647 32.04 -12.76 31.80
C ASN A 647 32.46 -14.19 32.22
N LYS A 648 31.50 -15.10 32.37
CA LYS A 648 31.77 -16.51 32.68
C LYS A 648 32.45 -17.22 31.51
N ALA A 649 32.03 -16.97 30.28
CA ALA A 649 32.66 -17.52 29.08
C ALA A 649 34.09 -16.99 28.86
N GLN A 650 34.36 -15.74 29.24
CA GLN A 650 35.66 -15.08 29.07
C GLN A 650 36.56 -15.15 30.30
N GLY A 651 36.08 -15.75 31.41
CA GLY A 651 36.83 -15.86 32.66
C GLY A 651 37.09 -14.52 33.37
N ALA A 652 36.34 -13.45 33.07
CA ALA A 652 36.63 -12.10 33.54
C ALA A 652 35.37 -11.34 33.98
N GLY A 653 35.41 -10.68 35.15
CA GLY A 653 34.33 -9.85 35.67
C GLY A 653 33.31 -10.59 36.54
N SER A 654 32.29 -9.87 37.04
CA SER A 654 31.26 -10.47 37.89
C SER A 654 30.40 -11.46 37.12
N VAL A 655 30.16 -12.62 37.73
CA VAL A 655 29.31 -13.70 37.19
C VAL A 655 27.94 -13.78 37.88
N GLU A 656 27.66 -12.87 38.83
CA GLU A 656 26.42 -12.84 39.61
C GLU A 656 25.48 -11.74 39.07
N PRO A 657 24.29 -12.09 38.53
CA PRO A 657 23.42 -11.12 37.85
C PRO A 657 22.89 -10.01 38.76
N ALA A 658 22.63 -10.31 40.04
CA ALA A 658 22.17 -9.31 41.01
C ALA A 658 23.24 -8.26 41.30
N ALA A 659 24.49 -8.69 41.53
CA ALA A 659 25.62 -7.79 41.73
C ALA A 659 25.90 -6.93 40.49
N ALA A 660 25.83 -7.54 39.29
CA ALA A 660 25.97 -6.82 38.02
C ALA A 660 24.86 -5.76 37.83
N LEU A 661 23.61 -6.08 38.15
CA LEU A 661 22.51 -5.12 38.10
C LEU A 661 22.75 -3.96 39.08
N LYS A 662 23.12 -4.23 40.34
CA LYS A 662 23.43 -3.18 41.32
C LYS A 662 24.54 -2.25 40.83
N GLY A 663 25.58 -2.80 40.20
CA GLY A 663 26.66 -2.02 39.58
C GLY A 663 26.17 -1.11 38.45
N LEU A 664 25.34 -1.64 37.53
CA LEU A 664 24.74 -0.87 36.43
C LEU A 664 23.84 0.26 36.95
N LEU A 665 23.00 -0.02 37.94
CA LEU A 665 22.13 0.97 38.57
C LEU A 665 22.95 2.06 39.26
N LYS A 666 23.96 1.67 40.04
CA LYS A 666 24.85 2.61 40.74
C LYS A 666 25.54 3.57 39.77
N ALA A 667 26.12 3.03 38.70
CA ALA A 667 26.79 3.83 37.69
C ALA A 667 25.81 4.80 37.01
N ARG A 668 24.63 4.32 36.61
CA ARG A 668 23.64 5.14 35.92
C ARG A 668 23.08 6.25 36.81
N LEU A 669 22.69 5.93 38.05
CA LEU A 669 22.14 6.91 38.99
C LEU A 669 23.14 8.00 39.32
N ARG A 670 24.44 7.66 39.47
CA ARG A 670 25.50 8.66 39.67
C ARG A 670 25.65 9.60 38.47
N VAL A 671 25.65 9.07 37.25
CA VAL A 671 25.76 9.89 36.02
C VAL A 671 24.58 10.84 35.91
N GLU A 672 23.36 10.34 36.07
CA GLU A 672 22.13 11.13 35.99
C GLU A 672 22.07 12.18 37.10
N HIS A 673 22.42 11.82 38.33
CA HIS A 673 22.46 12.74 39.45
C HIS A 673 23.47 13.87 39.22
N THR A 674 24.70 13.54 38.81
CA THR A 674 25.74 14.55 38.51
C THR A 674 25.30 15.47 37.38
N TYR A 675 24.72 14.93 36.31
CA TYR A 675 24.20 15.73 35.20
C TYR A 675 23.09 16.71 35.65
N HIS A 676 22.13 16.22 36.43
CA HIS A 676 21.01 17.04 36.91
C HIS A 676 21.44 18.07 37.96
N LYS A 677 22.46 17.77 38.76
CA LYS A 677 23.10 18.70 39.68
C LYS A 677 23.85 19.81 38.93
N MET A 678 24.64 19.45 37.91
CA MET A 678 25.36 20.41 37.06
C MET A 678 24.45 21.34 36.26
N THR A 679 23.25 20.88 35.92
CA THR A 679 22.26 21.65 35.13
C THR A 679 21.20 22.35 35.99
N SER A 680 21.39 22.38 37.32
CA SER A 680 20.46 22.99 38.29
C SER A 680 19.00 22.50 38.15
N ASN A 681 18.81 21.24 37.76
CA ASN A 681 17.50 20.64 37.48
C ASN A 681 17.27 19.36 38.29
N MET A 682 17.52 19.46 39.60
CA MET A 682 17.37 18.35 40.56
C MET A 682 15.91 17.92 40.76
N LEU A 683 14.94 18.83 40.59
CA LEU A 683 13.52 18.49 40.66
C LEU A 683 13.13 17.44 39.60
N THR A 684 13.67 17.55 38.38
CA THR A 684 13.41 16.57 37.32
C THR A 684 14.05 15.22 37.66
N PHE A 685 15.26 15.21 38.25
CA PHE A 685 15.89 13.98 38.71
C PHE A 685 15.03 13.27 39.76
N ILE A 686 14.56 14.01 40.77
CA ILE A 686 13.70 13.45 41.84
C ILE A 686 12.41 12.88 41.27
N GLN A 687 11.76 13.59 40.34
CA GLN A 687 10.52 13.13 39.71
C GLN A 687 10.68 11.84 38.90
N ILE A 688 11.84 11.63 38.28
CA ILE A 688 12.09 10.47 37.42
C ILE A 688 12.69 9.31 38.21
N TRP A 689 13.68 9.55 39.05
CA TRP A 689 14.56 8.53 39.63
C TRP A 689 14.28 8.21 41.11
N ALA A 690 13.79 9.19 41.89
CA ALA A 690 13.51 9.01 43.32
C ALA A 690 12.04 8.67 43.63
N VAL A 691 11.32 8.12 42.64
CA VAL A 691 9.90 7.74 42.78
C VAL A 691 9.75 6.71 43.91
N GLY A 692 8.96 7.05 44.92
CA GLY A 692 8.72 6.18 46.09
C GLY A 692 9.96 5.87 46.91
N ARG A 693 11.08 6.57 46.69
CA ARG A 693 12.41 6.28 47.28
C ARG A 693 12.89 4.84 47.05
N VAL A 694 12.42 4.20 45.98
CA VAL A 694 12.68 2.77 45.72
C VAL A 694 14.11 2.52 45.26
N LEU A 695 14.61 3.29 44.28
CA LEU A 695 15.96 3.13 43.75
C LEU A 695 16.98 4.07 44.40
N CYS A 696 16.54 5.29 44.73
CA CYS A 696 17.37 6.27 45.40
C CYS A 696 16.53 7.33 46.13
N SER A 697 17.19 8.07 47.01
CA SER A 697 16.71 9.30 47.62
C SER A 697 17.80 10.38 47.53
N VAL A 698 17.37 11.63 47.64
CA VAL A 698 18.26 12.80 47.63
C VAL A 698 18.08 13.51 48.97
N GLY A 699 19.19 13.73 49.68
CA GLY A 699 19.22 14.43 50.97
C GLY A 699 19.12 15.96 50.83
N GLU A 700 19.04 16.67 51.96
CA GLU A 700 18.88 18.14 52.00
C GLU A 700 20.05 18.90 51.38
N GLN A 701 21.25 18.30 51.33
CA GLN A 701 22.45 18.85 50.68
C GLN A 701 22.65 18.36 49.23
N GLU A 702 21.58 17.86 48.59
CA GLU A 702 21.63 17.23 47.27
C GLU A 702 22.63 16.05 47.19
N GLU A 703 22.64 15.25 48.25
CA GLU A 703 23.43 14.02 48.34
C GLU A 703 22.61 12.82 47.86
N LEU A 704 23.17 12.03 46.94
CA LEU A 704 22.53 10.84 46.40
C LEU A 704 22.72 9.63 47.34
N MET A 705 21.62 9.12 47.88
CA MET A 705 21.57 7.83 48.56
C MET A 705 20.93 6.78 47.64
N ILE A 706 21.63 5.68 47.37
CA ILE A 706 21.13 4.61 46.49
C ILE A 706 20.63 3.47 47.38
N ASN A 707 19.40 3.03 47.11
CA ASN A 707 18.72 2.00 47.90
C ASN A 707 18.76 0.68 47.12
N TYR A 708 19.00 -0.44 47.82
CA TYR A 708 19.05 -1.79 47.23
C TYR A 708 18.11 -2.74 47.94
#